data_AF-A0A812S2A7-F1
#
_entry.id   AF-A0A812S2A7-F1
#
_cell.length_a   1.000
_cell.length_b   1.000
_cell.length_c   1.000
_cell.angle_alpha   90.00
_cell.angle_beta   90.00
_cell.angle_gamma   90.00
#
_symmetry.space_group_name_H-M   'P 1'
#
loop_
_entity.id
_entity.type
_entity.pdbx_description
1 polymer ?
#
loop_
_entity_poly.entity_id
_entity_poly.type
_entity_poly.pdbx_seq_one_letter_code
_entity_poly.pdbx_strand_id
1 'polypeptide(L)'
;MSVNNTPKPSAAGLLRGRFSEATDEFVEAFTASVSFDQRLSPQDIAGSIAHARMLNKIDILSDAECDQIIGGLQDIQREIEGGEFNWQVALEDVHMNIESRLIERIGDTGKKLHTGRSRNDQVATDIRLYLRDAVDELMQLETALLSALADLAEQHADTIMPGFTHLQAAQPITFGHHLMAWFEMLLRDRERLADARKRINILPLGAAALAGTPYKPDREFVAQALSFDSVCENSLDAVSDRDFAIEFCAVAALTMTHLSRWCEELVLWSSQQFGFVNLPDRFCTGSSIMPQKKNPDVPELIRGKTGRVNGHLISLLTLMKSQPLAYNKDNQEDKEPLFDTVDTLHGCLTALNGMVPHIEPNVEAMREATLKGYTTATDLADYLVRKDVPFRDAHEIVGKAVAQAVAKGMPLEALSLEELNGGGGDVITEDVYQVLSLSGSVAARDHFGGTAPNQDRVILAGFNNAAVRPHDNVALDNSTGPGDVDRCHKHDNTADPDRTMTGTHSPYLSEVDGHLWLERVDLLGLADAVGTPAYVYSKAHITDAIEALNEAFAGVAFNLHYAVKANSNLAILKLCSELGAGFDIVSGGELSRVIAAGGDPSTVIFSGVGKSIEEIDFALKVGIECFNIESEAELHRIAERAEISGQVAPISIRVNPNVDAQTHPYISTGLKQNKFGVQPEQALAMYQTAAENPQLKIVGIDCHIGSQITDIEPLLDAFTNMLRLVDELASMGIELEHIDLGGGMGIVYQDESPLDLETYGASVRQILGGRGQTIILEPGRSIVANAGVLLTRIEYLKEASEPDAPNFAVVDAAMNDLIRPALYQAWHDVLVVNPNRTLQPRQWDIVGPVCESGDFIAKDRSLGLEAASVLAVASAGAYGMVQASNYNSRGRACEIMVDGERAVNPRRRPLVFHKMHSLGNDFMVIDAVSQSIDLSNQAIAAWGDRHRGVGFDQLLIIEAPSTPKADFSYRIFNADGSSAQQCGNGTRCVAMLVQQLGLSAKQKLVWQSAAGLFTTDFSSPTQIETTMTVPVLNHADIPFAPEHSDTTDNPSVFTLQAGEQSFKVTPVSMGNPHAVLFCDDIFSLDIDEIGGLLTSHPAFPEGANVGFCQVVDRQFIRLRVFERGAGETQACGSGACGAVVAARLHDKVSERVKVSLPGGKLRIKWPDTDSPVTMSGDASYVYRGELQLDQ
;
A
#
# COMPACT_ATOMS: atom_id res chain seq x y z
N MET A 1 7.41 -9.63 72.56
CA MET A 1 6.70 -9.23 73.80
C MET A 1 5.26 -8.93 73.42
N SER A 2 4.29 -9.56 74.07
CA SER A 2 2.85 -9.37 73.77
C SER A 2 2.36 -8.01 74.24
N VAL A 3 1.80 -7.15 73.37
CA VAL A 3 0.90 -6.08 73.82
C VAL A 3 -0.12 -5.69 72.73
N ASN A 4 -1.37 -6.07 73.00
CA ASN A 4 -2.65 -5.38 72.76
C ASN A 4 -3.03 -4.91 71.34
N ASN A 5 -3.84 -5.75 70.71
CA ASN A 5 -4.90 -5.36 69.78
C ASN A 5 -5.97 -4.51 70.50
N THR A 6 -6.11 -3.25 70.10
CA THR A 6 -7.41 -2.58 70.01
C THR A 6 -7.40 -1.74 68.74
N PRO A 7 -8.30 -1.98 67.77
CA PRO A 7 -8.28 -1.28 66.49
C PRO A 7 -8.80 0.15 66.67
N LYS A 8 -8.02 1.14 66.23
CA LYS A 8 -8.55 2.46 65.86
C LYS A 8 -9.27 2.32 64.51
N PRO A 9 -10.40 3.01 64.30
CA PRO A 9 -11.16 2.87 63.07
C PRO A 9 -10.31 3.39 61.90
N SER A 10 -10.05 2.53 60.92
CA SER A 10 -9.42 2.93 59.67
C SER A 10 -10.37 3.82 58.88
N ALA A 11 -9.80 4.79 58.15
CA ALA A 11 -10.50 5.60 57.17
C ALA A 11 -10.95 4.72 56.00
N ALA A 12 -12.00 3.95 56.22
CA ALA A 12 -12.65 3.11 55.25
C ALA A 12 -13.91 3.83 54.76
N GLY A 13 -13.87 4.35 53.53
CA GLY A 13 -15.08 4.88 52.95
C GLY A 13 -14.90 5.71 51.69
N LEU A 14 -14.44 5.10 50.60
CA LEU A 14 -14.82 5.61 49.27
C LEU A 14 -15.04 4.55 48.17
N LEU A 15 -14.62 3.28 48.33
CA LEU A 15 -14.93 2.20 47.37
C LEU A 15 -15.38 0.85 47.97
N ARG A 16 -15.59 0.74 49.29
CA ARG A 16 -15.80 -0.55 49.99
C ARG A 16 -17.27 -0.96 50.23
N GLY A 17 -18.22 -0.48 49.43
CA GLY A 17 -19.65 -0.81 49.65
C GLY A 17 -20.01 -2.30 49.49
N ARG A 18 -19.17 -3.10 48.80
CA ARG A 18 -19.48 -4.49 48.40
C ARG A 18 -18.68 -5.57 49.13
N PHE A 19 -17.53 -5.26 49.73
CA PHE A 19 -16.60 -6.27 50.24
C PHE A 19 -16.70 -6.46 51.75
N SER A 20 -16.78 -7.72 52.18
CA SER A 20 -16.93 -8.12 53.59
C SER A 20 -15.61 -8.25 54.35
N GLU A 21 -14.47 -8.22 53.64
CA GLU A 21 -13.12 -8.38 54.19
C GLU A 21 -12.21 -7.27 53.67
N ALA A 22 -11.06 -7.06 54.34
CA ALA A 22 -10.05 -6.14 53.86
C ALA A 22 -9.21 -6.79 52.74
N THR A 23 -8.84 -6.00 51.73
CA THR A 23 -7.83 -6.39 50.73
C THR A 23 -6.52 -6.75 51.43
N ASP A 24 -5.87 -7.81 50.95
CA ASP A 24 -4.55 -8.22 51.44
C ASP A 24 -3.48 -7.15 51.09
N GLU A 25 -2.55 -6.91 52.01
CA GLU A 25 -1.52 -5.86 51.88
C GLU A 25 -0.61 -6.07 50.65
N PHE A 26 -0.33 -7.33 50.28
CA PHE A 26 0.41 -7.64 49.07
C PHE A 26 -0.41 -7.30 47.81
N VAL A 27 -1.70 -7.63 47.80
CA VAL A 27 -2.58 -7.33 46.66
C VAL A 27 -2.71 -5.82 46.46
N GLU A 28 -2.86 -5.06 47.56
CA GLU A 28 -2.90 -3.60 47.56
C GLU A 28 -1.61 -2.99 46.96
N ALA A 29 -0.44 -3.51 47.36
CA ALA A 29 0.83 -3.07 46.77
C ALA A 29 1.02 -3.52 45.32
N PHE A 30 0.52 -4.69 44.93
CA PHE A 30 0.67 -5.26 43.59
C PHE A 30 -0.23 -4.58 42.55
N THR A 31 -1.43 -4.13 42.94
CA THR A 31 -2.36 -3.46 42.03
C THR A 31 -2.20 -1.95 41.98
N ALA A 32 -1.40 -1.36 42.89
CA ALA A 32 -1.18 0.08 42.93
C ALA A 32 -0.34 0.57 41.73
N SER A 33 -0.78 1.64 41.09
CA SER A 33 -0.07 2.33 40.00
C SER A 33 0.50 3.69 40.40
N VAL A 34 0.18 4.21 41.59
CA VAL A 34 0.61 5.55 42.04
C VAL A 34 2.13 5.77 41.99
N SER A 35 2.93 4.71 42.09
CA SER A 35 4.39 4.78 41.99
C SER A 35 4.88 5.29 40.63
N PHE A 36 4.09 5.16 39.57
CA PHE A 36 4.42 5.61 38.22
C PHE A 36 3.34 6.50 37.59
N ASP A 37 2.05 6.29 37.86
CA ASP A 37 0.96 7.05 37.24
C ASP A 37 0.72 8.43 37.88
N GLN A 38 1.34 8.74 39.02
CA GLN A 38 1.37 10.10 39.58
C GLN A 38 1.91 11.13 38.59
N ARG A 39 2.67 10.67 37.57
CA ARG A 39 3.12 11.45 36.42
C ARG A 39 1.98 12.05 35.59
N LEU A 40 0.81 11.40 35.57
CA LEU A 40 -0.39 11.86 34.86
C LEU A 40 -1.19 12.91 35.64
N SER A 41 -0.74 13.33 36.83
CA SER A 41 -1.48 14.30 37.65
C SER A 41 -1.81 15.63 36.96
N PRO A 42 -0.95 16.21 36.08
CA PRO A 42 -1.35 17.41 35.33
C PRO A 42 -2.52 17.14 34.38
N GLN A 43 -2.52 15.99 33.69
CA GLN A 43 -3.56 15.58 32.77
C GLN A 43 -4.86 15.23 33.51
N ASP A 44 -4.79 14.49 34.63
CA ASP A 44 -5.95 14.15 35.46
C ASP A 44 -6.67 15.40 35.99
N ILE A 45 -5.90 16.39 36.46
CA ILE A 45 -6.45 17.67 36.96
C ILE A 45 -7.09 18.46 35.82
N ALA A 46 -6.42 18.56 34.65
CA ALA A 46 -6.98 19.24 33.49
C ALA A 46 -8.29 18.58 33.02
N GLY A 47 -8.30 17.26 32.88
CA GLY A 47 -9.49 16.47 32.54
C GLY A 47 -10.61 16.62 33.57
N SER A 48 -10.26 16.65 34.86
CA SER A 48 -11.21 16.88 35.96
C SER A 48 -11.81 18.28 35.97
N ILE A 49 -11.03 19.32 35.65
CA ILE A 49 -11.55 20.69 35.49
C ILE A 49 -12.51 20.77 34.29
N ALA A 50 -12.15 20.17 33.16
CA ALA A 50 -13.02 20.13 31.98
C ALA A 50 -14.34 19.38 32.28
N HIS A 51 -14.25 18.26 33.01
CA HIS A 51 -15.42 17.48 33.45
C HIS A 51 -16.31 18.28 34.41
N ALA A 52 -15.73 18.99 35.39
CA ALA A 52 -16.49 19.84 36.32
C ALA A 52 -17.26 20.95 35.58
N ARG A 53 -16.63 21.58 34.58
CA ARG A 53 -17.28 22.58 33.72
C ARG A 53 -18.41 21.96 32.89
N MET A 54 -18.22 20.75 32.36
CA MET A 54 -19.25 20.03 31.64
C MET A 54 -20.44 19.70 32.55
N LEU A 55 -20.20 19.19 33.76
CA LEU A 55 -21.26 18.90 34.73
C LEU A 55 -22.05 20.15 35.13
N ASN A 56 -21.40 21.31 35.24
CA ASN A 56 -22.08 22.58 35.45
C ASN A 56 -22.94 22.97 34.22
N LYS A 57 -22.39 22.83 33.01
CA LYS A 57 -23.12 23.12 31.75
C LYS A 57 -24.40 22.29 31.59
N ILE A 58 -24.44 21.08 32.14
CA ILE A 58 -25.62 20.18 32.10
C ILE A 58 -26.45 20.20 33.39
N ASP A 59 -26.30 21.25 34.20
CA ASP A 59 -27.07 21.52 35.42
C ASP A 59 -26.94 20.46 36.54
N ILE A 60 -25.85 19.67 36.54
CA ILE A 60 -25.53 18.73 37.62
C ILE A 60 -24.81 19.42 38.78
N LEU A 61 -23.97 20.41 38.47
CA LEU A 61 -23.30 21.27 39.45
C LEU A 61 -23.81 22.71 39.34
N SER A 62 -24.05 23.36 40.47
CA SER A 62 -24.23 24.82 40.48
C SER A 62 -22.92 25.55 40.21
N ASP A 63 -22.98 26.81 39.78
CA ASP A 63 -21.78 27.64 39.51
C ASP A 63 -20.84 27.69 40.71
N ALA A 64 -21.39 27.86 41.92
CA ALA A 64 -20.63 27.89 43.16
C ALA A 64 -19.92 26.54 43.46
N GLU A 65 -20.57 25.41 43.14
CA GLU A 65 -19.98 24.08 43.31
C GLU A 65 -18.89 23.81 42.26
N CYS A 66 -19.10 24.26 41.02
CA CYS A 66 -18.11 24.17 39.95
C CYS A 66 -16.84 24.97 40.30
N ASP A 67 -17.01 26.24 40.71
CA ASP A 67 -15.90 27.11 41.12
C ASP A 67 -15.15 26.53 42.32
N GLN A 68 -15.88 25.96 43.29
CA GLN A 68 -15.27 25.32 44.46
C GLN A 68 -14.42 24.09 44.07
N ILE A 69 -14.90 23.27 43.13
CA ILE A 69 -14.15 22.12 42.61
C ILE A 69 -12.91 22.57 41.84
N ILE A 70 -13.05 23.53 40.91
CA ILE A 70 -11.93 24.03 40.10
C ILE A 70 -10.86 24.65 40.99
N GLY A 71 -11.25 25.50 41.94
CA GLY A 71 -10.31 26.08 42.90
C GLY A 71 -9.62 25.02 43.76
N GLY A 72 -10.35 24.00 44.22
CA GLY A 72 -9.79 22.86 44.95
C GLY A 72 -8.77 22.06 44.13
N LEU A 73 -9.06 21.79 42.86
CA LEU A 73 -8.15 21.09 41.94
C LEU A 73 -6.89 21.91 41.63
N GLN A 74 -7.03 23.23 41.43
CA GLN A 74 -5.88 24.13 41.22
C GLN A 74 -5.00 24.26 42.47
N ASP A 75 -5.58 24.22 43.67
CA ASP A 75 -4.82 24.13 44.92
C ASP A 75 -4.02 22.83 44.99
N ILE A 76 -4.64 21.70 44.65
CA ILE A 76 -4.00 20.39 44.63
C ILE A 76 -2.86 20.36 43.62
N GLN A 77 -3.07 20.93 42.43
CA GLN A 77 -2.02 21.06 41.43
C GLN A 77 -0.79 21.79 41.99
N ARG A 78 -1.00 22.90 42.71
CA ARG A 78 0.07 23.65 43.38
C ARG A 78 0.76 22.85 44.49
N GLU A 79 0.02 22.04 45.25
CA GLU A 79 0.61 21.13 46.25
C GLU A 79 1.53 20.08 45.58
N ILE A 80 1.10 19.51 44.46
CA ILE A 80 1.87 18.51 43.70
C ILE A 80 3.14 19.14 43.11
N GLU A 81 3.01 20.27 42.42
CA GLU A 81 4.13 21.00 41.83
C GLU A 81 5.12 21.51 42.91
N GLY A 82 4.62 21.85 44.09
CA GLY A 82 5.42 22.24 45.25
C GLY A 82 6.10 21.08 45.99
N GLY A 83 5.76 19.82 45.67
CA GLY A 83 6.24 18.64 46.38
C GLY A 83 5.66 18.46 47.79
N GLU A 84 4.55 19.15 48.09
CA GLU A 84 3.86 19.12 49.39
C GLU A 84 2.74 18.06 49.43
N PHE A 85 2.35 17.52 48.27
CA PHE A 85 1.33 16.48 48.17
C PHE A 85 1.82 15.12 48.67
N ASN A 86 1.08 14.51 49.60
CA ASN A 86 1.42 13.22 50.18
C ASN A 86 0.70 12.07 49.45
N TRP A 87 1.39 11.45 48.49
CA TRP A 87 0.90 10.26 47.78
C TRP A 87 0.76 9.05 48.71
N GLN A 88 -0.40 8.39 48.64
CA GLN A 88 -0.71 7.21 49.45
C GLN A 88 -0.92 6.00 48.54
N VAL A 89 -0.09 4.96 48.73
CA VAL A 89 -0.24 3.66 48.04
C VAL A 89 -1.59 3.02 48.33
N ALA A 90 -2.14 3.26 49.53
CA ALA A 90 -3.46 2.77 49.92
C ALA A 90 -4.63 3.37 49.13
N LEU A 91 -4.36 4.43 48.36
CA LEU A 91 -5.30 5.02 47.43
C LEU A 91 -5.06 4.52 46.00
N GLU A 92 -4.26 3.47 45.79
CA GLU A 92 -4.04 2.73 44.52
C GLU A 92 -3.39 3.54 43.38
N ASP A 93 -4.03 4.61 42.92
CA ASP A 93 -3.72 5.35 41.69
C ASP A 93 -3.73 6.87 41.87
N VAL A 94 -3.27 7.60 40.85
CA VAL A 94 -3.28 9.06 40.81
C VAL A 94 -4.69 9.65 41.01
N HIS A 95 -5.72 9.02 40.43
CA HIS A 95 -7.08 9.55 40.40
C HIS A 95 -7.73 9.54 41.80
N MET A 96 -7.57 8.44 42.55
CA MET A 96 -8.07 8.28 43.91
C MET A 96 -7.32 9.15 44.91
N ASN A 97 -6.00 9.35 44.72
CA ASN A 97 -5.23 10.30 45.51
C ASN A 97 -5.77 11.72 45.35
N ILE A 98 -5.97 12.17 44.11
CA ILE A 98 -6.51 13.51 43.81
C ILE A 98 -7.96 13.65 44.30
N GLU A 99 -8.81 12.65 44.06
CA GLU A 99 -10.21 12.67 44.52
C GLU A 99 -10.33 12.71 46.05
N SER A 100 -9.56 11.88 46.77
CA SER A 100 -9.55 11.90 48.23
C SER A 100 -9.10 13.25 48.76
N ARG A 101 -8.03 13.81 48.19
CA ARG A 101 -7.52 15.13 48.58
C ARG A 101 -8.54 16.25 48.31
N LEU A 102 -9.27 16.16 47.20
CA LEU A 102 -10.33 17.10 46.87
C LEU A 102 -11.47 17.03 47.90
N ILE A 103 -11.90 15.83 48.27
CA ILE A 103 -12.96 15.62 49.27
C ILE A 103 -12.53 16.13 50.65
N GLU A 104 -11.29 15.90 51.06
CA GLU A 104 -10.74 16.45 52.31
C GLU A 104 -10.81 17.98 52.34
N ARG A 105 -10.58 18.63 51.19
CA ARG A 105 -10.53 20.09 51.06
C ARG A 105 -11.91 20.74 50.99
N ILE A 106 -12.83 20.18 50.20
CA ILE A 106 -14.11 20.84 49.88
C ILE A 106 -15.35 20.05 50.31
N GLY A 107 -15.18 18.92 51.01
CA GLY A 107 -16.25 18.14 51.60
C GLY A 107 -17.14 17.46 50.55
N ASP A 108 -18.45 17.48 50.79
CA ASP A 108 -19.43 16.77 49.95
C ASP A 108 -19.49 17.28 48.51
N THR A 109 -19.13 18.55 48.25
CA THR A 109 -19.02 19.09 46.89
C THR A 109 -18.00 18.30 46.06
N GLY A 110 -16.86 17.91 46.65
CA GLY A 110 -15.82 17.13 45.97
C GLY A 110 -16.30 15.74 45.54
N LYS A 111 -17.21 15.13 46.32
CA LYS A 111 -17.81 13.82 46.00
C LYS A 111 -18.70 13.85 44.75
N LYS A 112 -19.13 15.04 44.30
CA LYS A 112 -19.98 15.18 43.11
C LYS A 112 -19.20 15.09 41.80
N LEU A 113 -17.88 15.33 41.81
CA LEU A 113 -17.05 15.39 40.59
C LEU A 113 -17.08 14.07 39.79
N HIS A 114 -17.19 12.92 40.45
CA HIS A 114 -17.19 11.62 39.77
C HIS A 114 -18.51 11.33 39.02
N THR A 115 -19.52 12.20 39.13
CA THR A 115 -20.83 11.98 38.48
C THR A 115 -20.66 11.82 36.97
N GLY A 116 -21.19 10.73 36.42
CA GLY A 116 -21.21 10.45 34.99
C GLY A 116 -19.86 10.12 34.34
N ARG A 117 -18.81 9.88 35.13
CA ARG A 117 -17.45 9.51 34.70
C ARG A 117 -17.09 8.13 35.27
N SER A 118 -16.11 7.46 34.65
CA SER A 118 -15.47 6.25 35.18
C SER A 118 -13.96 6.45 35.25
N ARG A 119 -13.23 5.51 35.85
CA ARG A 119 -11.77 5.49 35.71
C ARG A 119 -11.33 5.05 34.32
N ASN A 120 -12.13 4.27 33.62
CA ASN A 120 -11.74 3.72 32.31
C ASN A 120 -11.61 4.82 31.24
N ASP A 121 -12.60 5.71 31.14
CA ASP A 121 -12.54 6.83 30.19
C ASP A 121 -11.63 7.96 30.69
N GLN A 122 -11.51 8.15 32.01
CA GLN A 122 -10.57 9.09 32.60
C GLN A 122 -9.11 8.73 32.29
N VAL A 123 -8.66 7.50 32.61
CA VAL A 123 -7.27 7.10 32.37
C VAL A 123 -6.94 7.07 30.87
N ALA A 124 -7.88 6.68 30.01
CA ALA A 124 -7.69 6.75 28.56
C ALA A 124 -7.50 8.20 28.08
N THR A 125 -8.22 9.16 28.68
CA THR A 125 -8.05 10.59 28.39
C THR A 125 -6.68 11.08 28.84
N ASP A 126 -6.27 10.71 30.05
CA ASP A 126 -5.02 11.20 30.65
C ASP A 126 -3.79 10.71 29.87
N ILE A 127 -3.79 9.45 29.43
CA ILE A 127 -2.71 8.89 28.60
C ILE A 127 -2.65 9.59 27.23
N ARG A 128 -3.79 9.87 26.60
CA ARG A 128 -3.84 10.56 25.30
C ARG A 128 -3.36 12.01 25.40
N LEU A 129 -3.76 12.73 26.45
CA LEU A 129 -3.24 14.07 26.73
C LEU A 129 -1.72 14.04 26.96
N TYR A 130 -1.25 13.11 27.79
CA TYR A 130 0.17 12.95 28.09
C TYR A 130 0.99 12.66 26.84
N LEU A 131 0.54 11.72 26.00
CA LEU A 131 1.24 11.37 24.77
C LEU A 131 1.22 12.50 23.75
N ARG A 132 0.12 13.23 23.64
CA ARG A 132 0.05 14.38 22.74
C ARG A 132 1.11 15.41 23.11
N ASP A 133 1.21 15.75 24.40
CA ASP A 133 2.17 16.72 24.89
C ASP A 133 3.62 16.21 24.69
N ALA A 134 3.87 14.93 24.96
CA ALA A 134 5.17 14.30 24.73
C ALA A 134 5.56 14.27 23.24
N VAL A 135 4.61 13.96 22.35
CA VAL A 135 4.81 13.96 20.90
C VAL A 135 5.18 15.36 20.40
N ASP A 136 4.51 16.40 20.89
CA ASP A 136 4.81 17.78 20.52
C ASP A 136 6.25 18.17 20.91
N GLU A 137 6.71 17.77 22.09
CA GLU A 137 8.09 17.98 22.54
C GLU A 137 9.10 17.19 21.71
N LEU A 138 8.81 15.91 21.44
CA LEU A 138 9.67 15.06 20.61
C LEU A 138 9.82 15.61 19.18
N MET A 139 8.73 16.05 18.56
CA MET A 139 8.77 16.68 17.23
C MET A 139 9.61 17.97 17.22
N GLN A 140 9.63 18.73 18.31
CA GLN A 140 10.52 19.90 18.44
C GLN A 140 11.98 19.48 18.52
N LEU A 141 12.30 18.44 19.30
CA LEU A 141 13.66 17.89 19.38
C LEU A 141 14.14 17.33 18.04
N GLU A 142 13.28 16.63 17.30
CA GLU A 142 13.59 16.13 15.95
C GLU A 142 13.83 17.29 14.97
N THR A 143 13.01 18.34 15.05
CA THR A 143 13.18 19.53 14.19
C THR A 143 14.51 20.25 14.49
N ALA A 144 14.89 20.36 15.76
CA ALA A 144 16.18 20.90 16.15
C ALA A 144 17.34 20.03 15.63
N LEU A 145 17.20 18.71 15.67
CA LEU A 145 18.23 17.77 15.22
C LEU A 145 18.37 17.76 13.69
N LEU A 146 17.25 17.84 12.97
CA LEU A 146 17.23 18.03 11.52
C LEU A 146 17.97 19.31 11.13
N SER A 147 17.74 20.41 11.85
CA SER A 147 18.44 21.68 11.62
C SER A 147 19.95 21.55 11.89
N ALA A 148 20.32 20.90 12.99
CA ALA A 148 21.74 20.65 13.32
C ALA A 148 22.46 19.79 12.27
N LEU A 149 21.79 18.74 11.76
CA LEU A 149 22.32 17.91 10.68
C LEU A 149 22.48 18.70 9.39
N ALA A 150 21.47 19.52 9.05
CA ALA A 150 21.47 20.38 7.88
C ALA A 150 22.64 21.38 7.91
N ASP A 151 22.83 22.07 9.03
CA ASP A 151 23.92 23.04 9.22
C ASP A 151 25.30 22.38 9.10
N LEU A 152 25.50 21.22 9.75
CA LEU A 152 26.76 20.49 9.69
C LEU A 152 27.01 19.93 8.27
N ALA A 153 25.96 19.45 7.60
CA ALA A 153 26.05 18.97 6.23
C ALA A 153 26.42 20.10 5.28
N GLU A 154 25.87 21.31 5.45
CA GLU A 154 26.21 22.48 4.65
C GLU A 154 27.68 22.88 4.84
N GLN A 155 28.14 22.93 6.10
CA GLN A 155 29.53 23.25 6.44
C GLN A 155 30.52 22.27 5.80
N HIS A 156 30.13 21.00 5.67
CA HIS A 156 30.97 19.92 5.15
C HIS A 156 30.52 19.38 3.80
N ALA A 157 29.77 20.17 3.03
CA ALA A 157 29.26 19.78 1.71
C ALA A 157 30.38 19.38 0.73
N ASP A 158 31.57 19.98 0.86
CA ASP A 158 32.73 19.71 0.01
C ASP A 158 33.77 18.76 0.67
N THR A 159 33.51 18.28 1.89
CA THR A 159 34.46 17.43 2.63
C THR A 159 34.40 16.00 2.11
N ILE A 160 35.42 15.54 1.39
CA ILE A 160 35.43 14.20 0.77
C ILE A 160 35.70 13.11 1.81
N MET A 161 34.93 12.03 1.73
CA MET A 161 35.11 10.80 2.50
C MET A 161 34.88 9.56 1.62
N PRO A 162 35.36 8.37 2.02
CA PRO A 162 35.00 7.14 1.32
C PRO A 162 33.54 6.78 1.61
N GLY A 163 32.76 6.51 0.56
CA GLY A 163 31.47 5.84 0.69
C GLY A 163 31.70 4.34 0.94
N PHE A 164 30.86 3.72 1.77
CA PHE A 164 31.02 2.32 2.14
C PHE A 164 29.86 1.44 1.70
N THR A 165 30.18 0.27 1.15
CA THR A 165 29.27 -0.87 1.08
C THR A 165 29.98 -2.08 1.67
N HIS A 166 29.32 -2.83 2.55
CA HIS A 166 29.96 -3.91 3.33
C HIS A 166 31.21 -3.45 4.14
N LEU A 167 31.22 -2.17 4.56
CA LEU A 167 32.38 -1.52 5.20
C LEU A 167 33.67 -1.53 4.35
N GLN A 168 33.55 -1.79 3.05
CA GLN A 168 34.62 -1.60 2.06
C GLN A 168 34.45 -0.26 1.37
N ALA A 169 35.57 0.45 1.16
CA ALA A 169 35.54 1.71 0.43
C ALA A 169 35.09 1.45 -1.01
N ALA A 170 33.97 2.05 -1.40
CA ALA A 170 33.37 1.96 -2.71
C ALA A 170 33.74 3.20 -3.53
N GLN A 171 32.85 4.18 -3.61
CA GLN A 171 33.06 5.43 -4.37
C GLN A 171 33.30 6.61 -3.43
N PRO A 172 34.01 7.66 -3.87
CA PRO A 172 34.11 8.92 -3.13
C PRO A 172 32.74 9.55 -2.95
N ILE A 173 32.44 10.00 -1.74
CA ILE A 173 31.28 10.83 -1.40
C ILE A 173 31.72 12.03 -0.58
N THR A 174 30.79 12.90 -0.20
CA THR A 174 31.05 13.98 0.77
C THR A 174 30.47 13.62 2.15
N PHE A 175 31.09 14.13 3.20
CA PHE A 175 30.57 14.01 4.57
C PHE A 175 29.22 14.69 4.69
N GLY A 176 29.03 15.83 4.02
CA GLY A 176 27.72 16.47 3.91
C GLY A 176 26.65 15.55 3.32
N HIS A 177 26.96 14.84 2.23
CA HIS A 177 26.02 13.89 1.61
C HIS A 177 25.64 12.75 2.55
N HIS A 178 26.61 12.22 3.31
CA HIS A 178 26.34 11.17 4.30
C HIS A 178 25.45 11.68 5.44
N LEU A 179 25.67 12.90 5.94
CA LEU A 179 24.81 13.53 6.94
C LEU A 179 23.39 13.79 6.41
N MET A 180 23.24 14.10 5.11
CA MET A 180 21.92 14.22 4.48
C MET A 180 21.18 12.88 4.43
N ALA A 181 21.89 11.74 4.35
CA ALA A 181 21.25 10.43 4.49
C ALA A 181 20.66 10.22 5.90
N TRP A 182 21.33 10.71 6.95
CA TRP A 182 20.77 10.73 8.32
C TRP A 182 19.57 11.68 8.42
N PHE A 183 19.68 12.88 7.86
CA PHE A 183 18.59 13.85 7.80
C PHE A 183 17.30 13.24 7.21
N GLU A 184 17.40 12.55 6.06
CA GLU A 184 16.27 11.90 5.40
C GLU A 184 15.61 10.80 6.24
N MET A 185 16.40 10.07 7.04
CA MET A 185 15.84 9.07 7.97
C MET A 185 14.95 9.73 9.03
N LEU A 186 15.45 10.78 9.67
CA LEU A 186 14.75 11.49 10.73
C LEU A 186 13.55 12.29 10.22
N LEU A 187 13.62 12.83 9.00
CA LEU A 187 12.49 13.54 8.39
C LEU A 187 11.26 12.63 8.27
N ARG A 188 11.44 11.40 7.79
CA ARG A 188 10.37 10.40 7.70
C ARG A 188 9.85 9.97 9.07
N ASP A 189 10.72 9.94 10.09
CA ASP A 189 10.29 9.61 11.45
C ASP A 189 9.38 10.70 12.02
N ARG A 190 9.76 11.97 11.82
CA ARG A 190 8.95 13.13 12.19
C ARG A 190 7.60 13.17 11.47
N GLU A 191 7.56 12.82 10.19
CA GLU A 191 6.30 12.69 9.43
C GLU A 191 5.37 11.64 10.03
N ARG A 192 5.90 10.45 10.36
CA ARG A 192 5.12 9.40 11.03
C ARG A 192 4.62 9.82 12.40
N LEU A 193 5.46 10.54 13.15
CA LEU A 193 5.10 11.04 14.48
C LEU A 193 3.97 12.09 14.39
N ALA A 194 4.02 12.96 13.37
CA ALA A 194 2.95 13.91 13.08
C ALA A 194 1.63 13.23 12.69
N ASP A 195 1.68 12.11 11.96
CA ASP A 195 0.49 11.34 11.62
C ASP A 195 -0.11 10.60 12.82
N ALA A 196 0.73 9.97 13.65
CA ALA A 196 0.30 9.32 14.89
C ALA A 196 -0.37 10.33 15.85
N ARG A 197 0.17 11.54 15.94
CA ARG A 197 -0.38 12.64 16.74
C ARG A 197 -1.86 12.91 16.45
N LYS A 198 -2.29 12.85 15.18
CA LYS A 198 -3.69 13.06 14.78
C LYS A 198 -4.63 12.05 15.43
N ARG A 199 -4.23 10.78 15.47
CA ARG A 199 -5.03 9.69 16.09
C ARG A 199 -4.94 9.66 17.61
N ILE A 200 -3.83 10.12 18.19
CA ILE A 200 -3.70 10.34 19.64
C ILE A 200 -4.69 11.42 20.10
N ASN A 201 -4.92 12.46 19.30
CA ASN A 201 -5.73 13.64 19.64
C ASN A 201 -7.24 13.45 19.42
N ILE A 202 -7.80 12.31 19.84
CA ILE A 202 -9.25 12.02 19.86
C ILE A 202 -9.73 11.77 21.31
N LEU A 203 -10.80 12.43 21.76
CA LEU A 203 -11.27 12.43 23.15
C LEU A 203 -12.10 11.18 23.53
N PRO A 204 -11.69 10.37 24.53
CA PRO A 204 -12.51 9.27 25.04
C PRO A 204 -13.45 9.68 26.21
N LEU A 205 -13.15 10.75 26.96
CA LEU A 205 -13.94 11.20 28.11
C LEU A 205 -15.44 11.33 27.78
N GLY A 206 -16.28 10.77 28.66
CA GLY A 206 -17.74 10.67 28.46
C GLY A 206 -18.21 9.29 28.00
N ALA A 207 -17.29 8.36 27.70
CA ALA A 207 -17.59 6.94 27.50
C ALA A 207 -17.93 6.19 28.81
N ALA A 208 -17.66 6.82 29.96
CA ALA A 208 -17.79 6.24 31.29
C ALA A 208 -17.11 4.86 31.36
N ALA A 209 -17.79 3.85 31.92
CA ALA A 209 -17.15 2.55 32.14
C ALA A 209 -16.97 1.73 30.84
N LEU A 210 -17.95 1.79 29.93
CA LEU A 210 -17.97 1.05 28.66
C LEU A 210 -19.17 1.40 27.76
N ALA A 211 -20.31 1.80 28.35
CA ALA A 211 -21.59 1.97 27.65
C ALA A 211 -22.03 3.44 27.50
N GLY A 212 -21.13 4.39 27.78
CA GLY A 212 -21.50 5.77 28.02
C GLY A 212 -22.20 5.94 29.36
N THR A 213 -22.86 7.08 29.53
CA THR A 213 -23.43 7.54 30.80
C THR A 213 -24.89 7.93 30.60
N PRO A 214 -25.79 7.72 31.60
CA PRO A 214 -27.20 8.10 31.49
C PRO A 214 -27.42 9.62 31.59
N TYR A 215 -26.39 10.36 32.01
CA TYR A 215 -26.34 11.81 31.89
C TYR A 215 -26.14 12.18 30.40
N LYS A 216 -26.43 13.42 30.00
CA LYS A 216 -26.24 13.88 28.62
C LYS A 216 -24.96 14.74 28.52
N PRO A 217 -23.75 14.16 28.63
CA PRO A 217 -22.53 14.95 28.64
C PRO A 217 -22.32 15.63 27.28
N ASP A 218 -21.90 16.88 27.32
CA ASP A 218 -21.45 17.60 26.13
C ASP A 218 -19.98 17.26 25.87
N ARG A 219 -19.73 16.15 25.15
CA ARG A 219 -18.37 15.65 24.86
C ARG A 219 -17.60 16.58 23.93
N GLU A 220 -18.28 17.24 23.00
CA GLU A 220 -17.66 18.23 22.09
C GLU A 220 -17.14 19.44 22.87
N PHE A 221 -17.90 19.92 23.86
CA PHE A 221 -17.43 20.97 24.77
C PHE A 221 -16.18 20.53 25.53
N VAL A 222 -16.12 19.29 26.01
CA VAL A 222 -14.94 18.76 26.71
C VAL A 222 -13.75 18.64 25.75
N ALA A 223 -13.97 18.19 24.51
CA ALA A 223 -12.92 18.07 23.49
C ALA A 223 -12.31 19.44 23.19
N GLN A 224 -13.16 20.46 22.98
CA GLN A 224 -12.73 21.84 22.80
C GLN A 224 -11.98 22.40 24.01
N ALA A 225 -12.47 22.12 25.23
CA ALA A 225 -11.84 22.59 26.47
C ALA A 225 -10.43 22.00 26.69
N LEU A 226 -10.17 20.82 26.16
CA LEU A 226 -8.90 20.08 26.27
C LEU A 226 -8.08 20.08 24.97
N SER A 227 -8.52 20.80 23.94
CA SER A 227 -7.89 20.88 22.62
C SER A 227 -7.73 19.53 21.88
N PHE A 228 -8.73 18.65 22.00
CA PHE A 228 -8.87 17.47 21.14
C PHE A 228 -9.54 17.84 19.82
N ASP A 229 -9.20 17.12 18.74
CA ASP A 229 -9.72 17.42 17.39
C ASP A 229 -11.12 16.83 17.16
N SER A 230 -11.46 15.74 17.86
CA SER A 230 -12.76 15.08 17.80
C SER A 230 -12.99 14.20 19.03
N VAL A 231 -14.14 13.53 19.09
CA VAL A 231 -14.52 12.58 20.15
C VAL A 231 -14.51 11.14 19.63
N CYS A 232 -14.17 10.16 20.47
CA CYS A 232 -14.31 8.75 20.11
C CYS A 232 -15.78 8.42 19.85
N GLU A 233 -16.07 7.74 18.73
CA GLU A 233 -17.44 7.48 18.28
C GLU A 233 -18.12 6.33 19.04
N ASN A 234 -17.34 5.40 19.60
CA ASN A 234 -17.85 4.23 20.31
C ASN A 234 -17.30 4.15 21.74
N SER A 235 -18.17 3.94 22.73
CA SER A 235 -17.78 3.92 24.15
C SER A 235 -17.06 2.65 24.59
N LEU A 236 -17.32 1.51 23.95
CA LEU A 236 -16.60 0.26 24.23
C LEU A 236 -15.15 0.41 23.79
N ASP A 237 -14.98 0.88 22.56
CA ASP A 237 -13.69 1.16 21.95
C ASP A 237 -12.91 2.21 22.74
N ALA A 238 -13.53 3.35 23.05
CA ALA A 238 -12.88 4.47 23.75
C ALA A 238 -12.22 4.08 25.09
N VAL A 239 -12.73 3.07 25.78
CA VAL A 239 -12.18 2.59 27.06
C VAL A 239 -11.24 1.40 26.92
N SER A 240 -11.29 0.67 25.81
CA SER A 240 -10.49 -0.53 25.55
C SER A 240 -9.28 -0.28 24.66
N ASP A 241 -9.34 0.72 23.78
CA ASP A 241 -8.35 1.01 22.75
C ASP A 241 -6.98 1.40 23.34
N ARG A 242 -5.90 0.85 22.75
CA ARG A 242 -4.49 1.22 22.98
C ARG A 242 -3.68 1.32 21.68
N ASP A 243 -4.33 1.36 20.54
CA ASP A 243 -3.69 1.42 19.22
C ASP A 243 -2.83 2.68 19.11
N PHE A 244 -3.32 3.81 19.65
CA PHE A 244 -2.56 5.06 19.69
C PHE A 244 -1.23 4.96 20.45
N ALA A 245 -1.16 4.14 21.51
CA ALA A 245 0.06 3.91 22.29
C ALA A 245 1.00 2.94 21.56
N ILE A 246 0.46 1.88 20.94
CA ILE A 246 1.22 0.94 20.10
C ILE A 246 1.83 1.68 18.90
N GLU A 247 1.04 2.51 18.22
CA GLU A 247 1.48 3.29 17.07
C GLU A 247 2.62 4.24 17.43
N PHE A 248 2.50 4.97 18.54
CA PHE A 248 3.60 5.79 19.06
C PHE A 248 4.87 4.97 19.30
N CYS A 249 4.76 3.82 19.98
CA CYS A 249 5.92 2.96 20.25
C CYS A 249 6.52 2.36 18.97
N ALA A 250 5.71 2.12 17.93
CA ALA A 250 6.20 1.68 16.62
C ALA A 250 7.02 2.76 15.92
N VAL A 251 6.55 4.01 15.95
CA VAL A 251 7.30 5.16 15.43
C VAL A 251 8.59 5.39 16.22
N ALA A 252 8.53 5.32 17.55
CA ALA A 252 9.70 5.46 18.41
C ALA A 252 10.75 4.36 18.19
N ALA A 253 10.32 3.11 17.98
CA ALA A 253 11.19 1.97 17.67
C ALA A 253 11.94 2.15 16.35
N LEU A 254 11.26 2.63 15.29
CA LEU A 254 11.89 2.96 14.01
C LEU A 254 12.88 4.12 14.16
N THR A 255 12.50 5.18 14.87
CA THR A 255 13.37 6.33 15.15
C THR A 255 14.64 5.86 15.86
N MET A 256 14.52 5.08 16.94
CA MET A 256 15.65 4.50 17.65
C MET A 256 16.49 3.56 16.79
N THR A 257 15.89 2.88 15.81
CA THR A 257 16.60 2.05 14.84
C THR A 257 17.47 2.91 13.92
N HIS A 258 16.95 4.03 13.39
CA HIS A 258 17.74 4.97 12.61
C HIS A 258 18.87 5.60 13.44
N LEU A 259 18.57 6.09 14.65
CA LEU A 259 19.58 6.64 15.55
C LEU A 259 20.69 5.62 15.88
N SER A 260 20.35 4.34 16.03
CA SER A 260 21.33 3.28 16.27
C SER A 260 22.33 3.12 15.13
N ARG A 261 21.88 3.29 13.87
CA ARG A 261 22.74 3.20 12.68
C ARG A 261 23.73 4.36 12.64
N TRP A 262 23.28 5.56 12.96
CA TRP A 262 24.17 6.73 13.04
C TRP A 262 25.20 6.53 14.15
N CYS A 263 24.75 6.02 15.30
CA CYS A 263 25.62 5.77 16.43
C CYS A 263 26.64 4.67 16.17
N GLU A 264 26.30 3.62 15.41
CA GLU A 264 27.27 2.63 14.92
C GLU A 264 28.40 3.31 14.14
N GLU A 265 28.03 4.18 13.21
CA GLU A 265 28.99 4.91 12.37
C GLU A 265 29.86 5.85 13.21
N LEU A 266 29.29 6.60 14.16
CA LEU A 266 30.05 7.46 15.08
C LEU A 266 31.03 6.67 15.95
N VAL A 267 30.64 5.48 16.41
CA VAL A 267 31.52 4.58 17.18
C VAL A 267 32.69 4.12 16.30
N LEU A 268 32.42 3.69 15.07
CA LEU A 268 33.45 3.26 14.13
C LEU A 268 34.38 4.40 13.74
N TRP A 269 33.83 5.56 13.36
CA TRP A 269 34.56 6.72 12.86
C TRP A 269 35.43 7.41 13.91
N SER A 270 35.06 7.32 15.20
CA SER A 270 35.86 7.85 16.30
C SER A 270 36.97 6.89 16.77
N SER A 271 37.00 5.65 16.27
CA SER A 271 38.07 4.70 16.56
C SER A 271 39.41 5.16 15.99
N GLN A 272 40.52 4.67 16.53
CA GLN A 272 41.86 5.00 16.04
C GLN A 272 42.12 4.45 14.63
N GLN A 273 41.41 3.41 14.22
CA GLN A 273 41.55 2.76 12.91
C GLN A 273 40.95 3.61 11.79
N PHE A 274 39.84 4.31 12.06
CA PHE A 274 39.21 5.23 11.12
C PHE A 274 39.69 6.66 11.33
N GLY A 275 39.51 7.20 12.54
CA GLY A 275 39.91 8.55 12.90
C GLY A 275 39.21 9.64 12.07
N PHE A 276 37.99 9.37 11.58
CA PHE A 276 37.24 10.25 10.67
C PHE A 276 36.55 11.39 11.40
N VAL A 277 36.14 11.19 12.66
CA VAL A 277 35.47 12.21 13.46
C VAL A 277 36.04 12.29 14.86
N ASN A 278 36.13 13.50 15.40
CA ASN A 278 36.33 13.75 16.81
C ASN A 278 34.99 14.20 17.42
N LEU A 279 34.49 13.42 18.38
CA LEU A 279 33.28 13.77 19.11
C LEU A 279 33.60 14.85 20.16
N PRO A 280 32.64 15.63 20.65
CA PRO A 280 32.85 16.55 21.78
C PRO A 280 33.14 15.80 23.10
N ASP A 281 34.16 16.24 23.86
CA ASP A 281 34.61 15.58 25.12
C ASP A 281 33.48 15.37 26.12
N ARG A 282 32.53 16.31 26.22
CA ARG A 282 31.41 16.26 27.17
C ARG A 282 30.40 15.13 26.90
N PHE A 283 30.50 14.45 25.75
CA PHE A 283 29.69 13.28 25.38
C PHE A 283 30.50 11.98 25.31
N CYS A 284 31.74 12.01 25.80
CA CYS A 284 32.64 10.87 25.83
C CYS A 284 33.24 10.69 27.23
N THR A 285 33.68 9.48 27.55
CA THR A 285 34.54 9.22 28.71
C THR A 285 35.98 8.98 28.28
N GLY A 286 36.92 9.33 29.16
CA GLY A 286 38.35 9.11 28.97
C GLY A 286 38.90 8.02 29.90
N SER A 287 40.10 7.53 29.59
CA SER A 287 40.87 6.70 30.52
C SER A 287 41.79 7.55 31.38
N SER A 288 41.82 7.30 32.70
CA SER A 288 42.79 7.94 33.61
C SER A 288 44.24 7.50 33.36
N ILE A 289 44.46 6.41 32.61
CA ILE A 289 45.79 5.85 32.28
C ILE A 289 46.23 6.24 30.87
N MET A 290 45.29 6.31 29.92
CA MET A 290 45.57 6.58 28.51
C MET A 290 44.87 7.87 28.07
N PRO A 291 45.55 9.03 28.14
CA PRO A 291 44.93 10.34 27.89
C PRO A 291 44.43 10.53 26.46
N GLN A 292 44.92 9.73 25.50
CA GLN A 292 44.46 9.72 24.11
C GLN A 292 43.22 8.85 23.86
N LYS A 293 42.81 8.02 24.82
CA LYS A 293 41.68 7.08 24.65
C LYS A 293 40.37 7.79 25.04
N LYS A 294 39.48 7.92 24.06
CA LYS A 294 38.15 8.50 24.18
C LYS A 294 37.10 7.48 23.78
N ASN A 295 36.10 7.26 24.63
CA ASN A 295 35.04 6.28 24.40
C ASN A 295 33.76 7.00 23.94
N PRO A 296 33.13 6.56 22.84
CA PRO A 296 31.87 7.12 22.34
C PRO A 296 30.66 6.60 23.14
N ASP A 297 30.62 6.81 24.46
CA ASP A 297 29.63 6.17 25.34
C ASP A 297 28.18 6.57 25.01
N VAL A 298 27.94 7.83 24.62
CA VAL A 298 26.60 8.29 24.26
C VAL A 298 26.07 7.56 23.01
N PRO A 299 26.80 7.50 21.88
CA PRO A 299 26.47 6.61 20.77
C PRO A 299 26.24 5.14 21.18
N GLU A 300 27.10 4.57 22.02
CA GLU A 300 26.94 3.18 22.48
C GLU A 300 25.66 2.97 23.28
N LEU A 301 25.32 3.89 24.19
CA LEU A 301 24.11 3.83 24.98
C LEU A 301 22.84 4.01 24.13
N ILE A 302 22.85 4.90 23.14
CA ILE A 302 21.71 5.07 22.21
C ILE A 302 21.45 3.77 21.47
N ARG A 303 22.51 3.15 20.90
CA ARG A 303 22.41 1.83 20.23
C ARG A 303 21.90 0.73 21.16
N GLY A 304 22.32 0.71 22.43
CA GLY A 304 21.81 -0.24 23.43
C GLY A 304 20.34 0.01 23.80
N LYS A 305 19.93 1.29 23.91
CA LYS A 305 18.56 1.70 24.23
C LYS A 305 17.55 1.38 23.14
N THR A 306 17.97 1.19 21.89
CA THR A 306 17.10 0.70 20.81
C THR A 306 16.45 -0.64 21.16
N GLY A 307 17.19 -1.58 21.76
CA GLY A 307 16.64 -2.88 22.17
C GLY A 307 15.53 -2.74 23.24
N ARG A 308 15.64 -1.73 24.11
CA ARG A 308 14.63 -1.43 25.14
C ARG A 308 13.32 -0.93 24.52
N VAL A 309 13.38 0.05 23.60
CA VAL A 309 12.18 0.58 22.93
C VAL A 309 11.53 -0.46 22.02
N ASN A 310 12.32 -1.25 21.31
CA ASN A 310 11.78 -2.38 20.52
C ASN A 310 11.08 -3.40 21.42
N GLY A 311 11.63 -3.67 22.60
CA GLY A 311 10.99 -4.54 23.61
C GLY A 311 9.63 -3.99 24.05
N HIS A 312 9.51 -2.69 24.31
CA HIS A 312 8.26 -2.05 24.71
C HIS A 312 7.17 -2.15 23.66
N LEU A 313 7.51 -1.98 22.38
CA LEU A 313 6.58 -2.21 21.28
C LEU A 313 6.03 -3.65 21.30
N ILE A 314 6.90 -4.65 21.43
CA ILE A 314 6.48 -6.06 21.49
C ILE A 314 5.64 -6.33 22.74
N SER A 315 5.98 -5.73 23.88
CA SER A 315 5.19 -5.83 25.11
C SER A 315 3.78 -5.30 24.91
N LEU A 316 3.59 -4.12 24.32
CA LEU A 316 2.25 -3.55 24.09
C LEU A 316 1.43 -4.34 23.05
N LEU A 317 2.05 -4.80 21.96
CA LEU A 317 1.39 -5.68 20.99
C LEU A 317 0.92 -6.99 21.64
N THR A 318 1.75 -7.55 22.51
CA THR A 318 1.42 -8.79 23.24
C THR A 318 0.37 -8.55 24.31
N LEU A 319 0.41 -7.40 24.98
CA LEU A 319 -0.57 -6.99 25.98
C LEU A 319 -1.96 -6.92 25.38
N MET A 320 -2.11 -6.30 24.20
CA MET A 320 -3.42 -6.13 23.55
C MET A 320 -3.94 -7.40 22.87
N LYS A 321 -3.05 -8.35 22.56
CA LYS A 321 -3.41 -9.59 21.84
C LYS A 321 -4.44 -10.40 22.64
N SER A 322 -5.60 -10.63 22.02
CA SER A 322 -6.68 -11.47 22.55
C SER A 322 -7.35 -10.96 23.83
N GLN A 323 -7.22 -9.68 24.19
CA GLN A 323 -8.04 -9.11 25.26
C GLN A 323 -9.52 -9.06 24.82
N PRO A 324 -10.47 -9.57 25.63
CA PRO A 324 -11.89 -9.39 25.35
C PRO A 324 -12.29 -7.93 25.57
N LEU A 325 -13.25 -7.42 24.81
CA LEU A 325 -13.81 -6.09 25.11
C LEU A 325 -14.53 -6.07 26.47
N ALA A 326 -14.54 -4.95 27.20
CA ALA A 326 -13.98 -3.64 26.84
C ALA A 326 -12.69 -3.32 27.63
N TYR A 327 -12.79 -2.75 28.83
CA TYR A 327 -11.63 -2.50 29.70
C TYR A 327 -11.29 -3.75 30.53
N ASN A 328 -10.03 -4.15 30.51
CA ASN A 328 -9.46 -5.15 31.42
C ASN A 328 -8.32 -4.54 32.23
N LYS A 329 -8.07 -5.08 33.43
CA LYS A 329 -7.01 -4.58 34.33
C LYS A 329 -5.61 -4.74 33.72
N ASP A 330 -5.46 -5.65 32.75
CA ASP A 330 -4.30 -5.81 31.88
C ASP A 330 -3.85 -4.45 31.29
N ASN A 331 -4.79 -3.59 30.91
CA ASN A 331 -4.51 -2.24 30.40
C ASN A 331 -3.90 -1.28 31.44
N GLN A 332 -3.55 -1.74 32.64
CA GLN A 332 -2.69 -1.00 33.55
C GLN A 332 -1.21 -1.06 33.14
N GLU A 333 -0.79 -2.13 32.46
CA GLU A 333 0.59 -2.39 32.00
C GLU A 333 0.99 -1.57 30.77
N ASP A 334 0.08 -0.74 30.25
CA ASP A 334 0.34 0.14 29.11
C ASP A 334 1.31 1.30 29.44
N LYS A 335 1.26 1.81 30.67
CA LYS A 335 1.90 3.07 31.09
C LYS A 335 3.40 2.97 31.24
N GLU A 336 3.92 1.94 31.91
CA GLU A 336 5.37 1.83 32.16
C GLU A 336 6.19 1.70 30.87
N PRO A 337 5.84 0.80 29.91
CA PRO A 337 6.52 0.74 28.62
C PRO A 337 6.45 2.07 27.87
N LEU A 338 5.30 2.74 27.93
CA LEU A 338 5.05 3.99 27.24
C LEU A 338 5.88 5.15 27.83
N PHE A 339 5.90 5.30 29.15
CA PHE A 339 6.69 6.32 29.84
C PHE A 339 8.19 6.13 29.61
N ASP A 340 8.70 4.91 29.76
CA ASP A 340 10.13 4.65 29.53
C ASP A 340 10.51 4.83 28.04
N THR A 341 9.57 4.63 27.11
CA THR A 341 9.78 4.92 25.68
C THR A 341 9.89 6.42 25.42
N VAL A 342 8.96 7.22 25.97
CA VAL A 342 9.02 8.69 25.90
C VAL A 342 10.34 9.20 26.48
N ASP A 343 10.69 8.78 27.71
CA ASP A 343 11.90 9.24 28.39
C ASP A 343 13.17 8.83 27.65
N THR A 344 13.20 7.62 27.11
CA THR A 344 14.33 7.11 26.34
C THR A 344 14.52 7.91 25.06
N LEU A 345 13.45 8.09 24.27
CA LEU A 345 13.53 8.81 23.01
C LEU A 345 13.89 10.28 23.22
N HIS A 346 13.25 10.94 24.20
CA HIS A 346 13.55 12.32 24.58
C HIS A 346 15.03 12.47 24.98
N GLY A 347 15.54 11.60 25.85
CA GLY A 347 16.93 11.61 26.30
C GLY A 347 17.93 11.39 25.16
N CYS A 348 17.63 10.46 24.24
CA CYS A 348 18.46 10.18 23.07
C CYS A 348 18.50 11.35 22.10
N LEU A 349 17.35 11.94 21.75
CA LEU A 349 17.28 13.12 20.88
C LEU A 349 17.96 14.34 21.51
N THR A 350 17.80 14.55 22.82
CA THR A 350 18.48 15.62 23.56
C THR A 350 20.00 15.46 23.51
N ALA A 351 20.50 14.23 23.74
CA ALA A 351 21.93 13.95 23.70
C ALA A 351 22.51 14.20 22.30
N LEU A 352 21.80 13.78 21.24
CA LEU A 352 22.20 14.02 19.86
C LEU A 352 22.15 15.50 19.49
N ASN A 353 21.12 16.23 19.90
CA ASN A 353 21.03 17.69 19.71
C ASN A 353 22.23 18.42 20.31
N GLY A 354 22.73 17.97 21.45
CA GLY A 354 23.91 18.56 22.08
C GLY A 354 25.25 18.11 21.49
N MET A 355 25.29 16.97 20.78
CA MET A 355 26.51 16.35 20.26
C MET A 355 26.73 16.64 18.77
N VAL A 356 25.71 16.44 17.93
CA VAL A 356 25.81 16.51 16.46
C VAL A 356 26.38 17.84 15.95
N PRO A 357 25.92 19.02 16.41
CA PRO A 357 26.48 20.31 15.97
C PRO A 357 27.98 20.49 16.23
N HIS A 358 28.57 19.66 17.08
CA HIS A 358 29.96 19.77 17.54
C HIS A 358 30.82 18.57 17.14
N ILE A 359 30.34 17.73 16.21
CA ILE A 359 31.17 16.71 15.59
C ILE A 359 32.22 17.41 14.72
N GLU A 360 33.49 17.12 14.97
CA GLU A 360 34.60 17.68 14.20
C GLU A 360 35.13 16.62 13.22
N PRO A 361 34.85 16.72 11.91
CA PRO A 361 35.39 15.81 10.93
C PRO A 361 36.89 16.03 10.71
N ASN A 362 37.65 14.94 10.65
CA ASN A 362 39.06 14.93 10.26
C ASN A 362 39.16 14.81 8.74
N VAL A 363 39.16 15.97 8.07
CA VAL A 363 39.18 16.09 6.61
C VAL A 363 40.34 15.33 5.98
N GLU A 364 41.53 15.38 6.58
CA GLU A 364 42.72 14.73 6.01
C GLU A 364 42.62 13.21 6.12
N ALA A 365 42.22 12.68 7.28
CA ALA A 365 42.07 11.23 7.46
C ALA A 365 41.01 10.63 6.52
N MET A 366 39.88 11.31 6.35
CA MET A 366 38.84 10.89 5.41
C MET A 366 39.36 10.90 3.97
N ARG A 367 40.04 11.98 3.55
CA ARG A 367 40.63 12.09 2.21
C ARG A 367 41.67 11.00 1.95
N GLU A 368 42.58 10.77 2.88
CA GLU A 368 43.59 9.70 2.76
C GLU A 368 42.94 8.31 2.65
N ALA A 369 41.89 8.04 3.41
CA ALA A 369 41.18 6.77 3.36
C ALA A 369 40.49 6.56 1.99
N THR A 370 39.93 7.61 1.39
CA THR A 370 39.35 7.55 0.04
C THR A 370 40.40 7.19 -1.03
N LEU A 371 41.63 7.72 -0.91
CA LEU A 371 42.72 7.45 -1.86
C LEU A 371 43.19 5.98 -1.82
N LYS A 372 43.23 5.37 -0.64
CA LYS A 372 43.74 4.00 -0.44
C LYS A 372 42.90 2.91 -1.12
N GLY A 373 41.61 3.18 -1.40
CA GLY A 373 40.67 2.19 -1.92
C GLY A 373 40.64 2.03 -3.44
N TYR A 374 41.45 2.76 -4.22
CA TYR A 374 41.31 2.85 -5.69
C TYR A 374 39.86 3.19 -6.12
N THR A 375 39.20 4.03 -5.31
CA THR A 375 37.76 4.30 -5.35
C THR A 375 37.28 4.98 -6.64
N THR A 376 38.21 5.54 -7.43
CA THR A 376 37.96 6.14 -8.75
C THR A 376 38.13 5.18 -9.93
N ALA A 377 38.34 3.87 -9.67
CA ALA A 377 38.40 2.86 -10.71
C ALA A 377 37.09 2.77 -11.51
N THR A 378 35.94 2.90 -10.85
CA THR A 378 34.64 2.93 -11.54
C THR A 378 34.51 4.16 -12.44
N ASP A 379 35.02 5.31 -12.00
CA ASP A 379 35.03 6.55 -12.79
C ASP A 379 35.87 6.43 -14.07
N LEU A 380 36.95 5.63 -14.04
CA LEU A 380 37.72 5.28 -15.24
C LEU A 380 36.92 4.38 -16.20
N ALA A 381 36.15 3.43 -15.67
CA ALA A 381 35.26 2.60 -16.48
C ALA A 381 34.17 3.44 -17.15
N ASP A 382 33.54 4.35 -16.40
CA ASP A 382 32.52 5.27 -16.93
C ASP A 382 33.10 6.22 -17.97
N TYR A 383 34.35 6.69 -17.79
CA TYR A 383 35.07 7.47 -18.79
C TYR A 383 35.25 6.71 -20.11
N LEU A 384 35.64 5.44 -20.04
CA LEU A 384 35.80 4.59 -21.23
C LEU A 384 34.45 4.33 -21.92
N VAL A 385 33.38 4.10 -21.14
CA VAL A 385 32.02 3.95 -21.70
C VAL A 385 31.58 5.22 -22.42
N ARG A 386 31.88 6.40 -21.88
CA ARG A 386 31.61 7.69 -22.56
C ARG A 386 32.44 7.89 -23.83
N LYS A 387 33.51 7.11 -24.04
CA LYS A 387 34.32 7.06 -25.26
C LYS A 387 33.93 5.87 -26.16
N ASP A 388 32.69 5.39 -26.02
CA ASP A 388 32.09 4.28 -26.78
C ASP A 388 32.76 2.91 -26.60
N VAL A 389 33.46 2.70 -25.48
CA VAL A 389 33.97 1.36 -25.11
C VAL A 389 32.88 0.58 -24.38
N PRO A 390 32.48 -0.63 -24.84
CA PRO A 390 31.52 -1.45 -24.13
C PRO A 390 31.93 -1.70 -22.67
N PHE A 391 30.97 -1.64 -21.73
CA PHE A 391 31.26 -1.67 -20.29
C PHE A 391 32.13 -2.85 -19.84
N ARG A 392 31.92 -4.05 -20.41
CA ARG A 392 32.74 -5.24 -20.08
C ARG A 392 34.20 -5.07 -20.48
N ASP A 393 34.45 -4.45 -21.63
CA ASP A 393 35.80 -4.17 -22.13
C ASP A 393 36.46 -3.05 -21.32
N ALA A 394 35.68 -2.00 -20.98
CA ALA A 394 36.12 -0.93 -20.09
C ALA A 394 36.52 -1.46 -18.70
N HIS A 395 35.73 -2.37 -18.13
CA HIS A 395 36.01 -3.01 -16.84
C HIS A 395 37.29 -3.86 -16.89
N GLU A 396 37.57 -4.56 -18.00
CA GLU A 396 38.82 -5.32 -18.16
C GLU A 396 40.04 -4.39 -18.24
N ILE A 397 39.94 -3.27 -18.98
CA ILE A 397 40.99 -2.26 -19.09
C ILE A 397 41.28 -1.64 -17.71
N VAL A 398 40.23 -1.25 -16.99
CA VAL A 398 40.33 -0.71 -15.62
C VAL A 398 40.94 -1.73 -14.66
N GLY A 399 40.53 -3.00 -14.74
CA GLY A 399 41.09 -4.07 -13.93
C GLY A 399 42.61 -4.21 -14.10
N LYS A 400 43.11 -4.08 -15.34
CA LYS A 400 44.54 -4.07 -15.64
C LYS A 400 45.24 -2.82 -15.09
N ALA A 401 44.62 -1.64 -15.21
CA ALA A 401 45.15 -0.39 -14.67
C ALA A 401 45.24 -0.43 -13.13
N VAL A 402 44.20 -0.91 -12.45
CA VAL A 402 44.20 -1.10 -10.98
C VAL A 402 45.28 -2.10 -10.56
N ALA A 403 45.41 -3.24 -11.26
CA ALA A 403 46.45 -4.22 -10.95
C ALA A 403 47.87 -3.64 -11.07
N GLN A 404 48.11 -2.78 -12.08
CA GLN A 404 49.39 -2.07 -12.25
C GLN A 404 49.62 -1.03 -11.15
N ALA A 405 48.60 -0.26 -10.78
CA ALA A 405 48.68 0.74 -9.71
C ALA A 405 48.99 0.08 -8.36
N VAL A 406 48.32 -1.04 -8.05
CA VAL A 406 48.59 -1.89 -6.87
C VAL A 406 50.02 -2.41 -6.87
N ALA A 407 50.50 -2.96 -7.99
CA ALA A 407 51.86 -3.49 -8.08
C ALA A 407 52.95 -2.42 -7.85
N LYS A 408 52.67 -1.17 -8.21
CA LYS A 408 53.58 -0.02 -8.03
C LYS A 408 53.37 0.73 -6.71
N GLY A 409 52.32 0.41 -5.95
CA GLY A 409 51.99 1.09 -4.69
C GLY A 409 51.64 2.57 -4.86
N MET A 410 50.95 2.93 -5.95
CA MET A 410 50.59 4.32 -6.27
C MET A 410 49.10 4.42 -6.67
N PRO A 411 48.45 5.58 -6.51
CA PRO A 411 47.05 5.75 -6.91
C PRO A 411 46.87 5.76 -8.44
N LEU A 412 45.65 5.51 -8.93
CA LEU A 412 45.34 5.48 -10.37
C LEU A 412 45.71 6.78 -11.10
N GLU A 413 45.48 7.93 -10.46
CA GLU A 413 45.82 9.26 -11.00
C GLU A 413 47.33 9.49 -11.22
N ALA A 414 48.20 8.66 -10.63
CA ALA A 414 49.65 8.74 -10.78
C ALA A 414 50.20 7.90 -11.95
N LEU A 415 49.38 7.06 -12.59
CA LEU A 415 49.78 6.32 -13.79
C LEU A 415 49.89 7.27 -14.98
N SER A 416 50.91 7.09 -15.83
CA SER A 416 51.06 7.86 -17.07
C SER A 416 50.02 7.44 -18.12
N LEU A 417 49.76 8.28 -19.12
CA LEU A 417 48.81 7.96 -20.21
C LEU A 417 49.20 6.68 -20.97
N GLU A 418 50.50 6.44 -21.13
CA GLU A 418 51.00 5.22 -21.77
C GLU A 418 50.65 3.97 -20.95
N GLU A 419 50.73 4.09 -19.61
CA GLU A 419 50.40 3.02 -18.68
C GLU A 419 48.88 2.77 -18.61
N LEU A 420 48.08 3.84 -18.62
CA LEU A 420 46.62 3.75 -18.64
C LEU A 420 46.09 3.11 -19.94
N ASN A 421 46.69 3.43 -21.10
CA ASN A 421 46.29 2.86 -22.39
C ASN A 421 46.80 1.43 -22.63
N GLY A 422 47.65 0.88 -21.76
CA GLY A 422 48.15 -0.49 -21.86
C GLY A 422 48.86 -0.82 -23.17
N GLY A 423 49.38 0.19 -23.89
CA GLY A 423 50.06 0.05 -25.19
C GLY A 423 49.15 -0.28 -26.39
N GLY A 424 47.82 -0.16 -26.28
CA GLY A 424 46.85 -0.71 -27.25
C GLY A 424 45.93 0.27 -27.99
N GLY A 425 46.03 1.58 -27.80
CA GLY A 425 45.24 2.58 -28.55
C GLY A 425 45.17 3.95 -27.86
N ASP A 426 44.75 4.99 -28.59
CA ASP A 426 44.67 6.39 -28.12
C ASP A 426 43.31 6.76 -27.49
N VAL A 427 42.65 5.80 -26.81
CA VAL A 427 41.27 6.00 -26.28
C VAL A 427 41.27 6.81 -24.97
N ILE A 428 42.28 6.61 -24.12
CA ILE A 428 42.46 7.39 -22.89
C ILE A 428 43.34 8.60 -23.19
N THR A 429 42.77 9.79 -23.04
CA THR A 429 43.42 11.08 -23.28
C THR A 429 43.64 11.84 -21.97
N GLU A 430 44.34 12.99 -22.00
CA GLU A 430 44.68 13.77 -20.78
C GLU A 430 43.47 14.16 -19.90
N ASP A 431 42.27 14.22 -20.48
CA ASP A 431 41.01 14.48 -19.76
C ASP A 431 40.65 13.39 -18.73
N VAL A 432 41.22 12.18 -18.81
CA VAL A 432 41.01 11.11 -17.84
C VAL A 432 41.41 11.51 -16.41
N TYR A 433 42.44 12.34 -16.26
CA TYR A 433 42.92 12.77 -14.95
C TYR A 433 41.90 13.67 -14.24
N GLN A 434 40.96 14.27 -14.97
CA GLN A 434 39.89 15.06 -14.37
C GLN A 434 38.93 14.14 -13.60
N VAL A 435 38.54 12.99 -14.18
CA VAL A 435 37.62 12.04 -13.55
C VAL A 435 38.28 11.13 -12.51
N LEU A 436 39.60 10.91 -12.63
CA LEU A 436 40.37 10.11 -11.67
C LEU A 436 40.65 10.86 -10.37
N SER A 437 40.54 12.18 -10.37
CA SER A 437 40.64 12.99 -9.15
C SER A 437 39.43 12.79 -8.24
N LEU A 438 39.63 12.75 -6.92
CA LEU A 438 38.52 12.60 -5.97
C LEU A 438 37.44 13.67 -6.13
N SER A 439 37.85 14.93 -6.34
CA SER A 439 36.90 16.03 -6.53
C SER A 439 36.15 15.91 -7.84
N GLY A 440 36.80 15.44 -8.91
CA GLY A 440 36.14 15.18 -10.19
C GLY A 440 35.16 14.00 -10.11
N SER A 441 35.51 12.95 -9.36
CA SER A 441 34.64 11.81 -9.08
C SER A 441 33.36 12.25 -8.36
N VAL A 442 33.48 12.98 -7.25
CA VAL A 442 32.33 13.53 -6.52
C VAL A 442 31.50 14.45 -7.41
N ALA A 443 32.15 15.39 -8.12
CA ALA A 443 31.47 16.34 -9.00
C ALA A 443 30.78 15.69 -10.22
N ALA A 444 31.24 14.52 -10.66
CA ALA A 444 30.63 13.80 -11.78
C ALA A 444 29.26 13.18 -11.42
N ARG A 445 28.97 13.00 -10.13
CA ARG A 445 27.69 12.45 -9.61
C ARG A 445 26.68 13.56 -9.34
N ASP A 446 26.53 14.46 -10.31
CA ASP A 446 25.70 15.67 -10.25
C ASP A 446 24.29 15.45 -10.83
N HIS A 447 23.60 14.45 -10.32
CA HIS A 447 22.17 14.24 -10.55
C HIS A 447 21.41 14.34 -9.22
N PHE A 448 20.08 14.48 -9.25
CA PHE A 448 19.28 14.50 -8.03
C PHE A 448 19.55 13.27 -7.15
N GLY A 449 19.85 13.50 -5.87
CA GLY A 449 20.24 12.45 -4.93
C GLY A 449 21.69 11.97 -5.05
N GLY A 450 22.51 12.61 -5.89
CA GLY A 450 23.95 12.33 -6.02
C GLY A 450 24.80 13.13 -5.03
N THR A 451 26.05 12.69 -4.82
CA THR A 451 26.96 13.24 -3.81
C THR A 451 27.63 14.56 -4.19
N ALA A 452 27.34 15.12 -5.37
CA ALA A 452 27.93 16.39 -5.77
C ALA A 452 27.50 17.51 -4.78
N PRO A 453 28.40 18.37 -4.28
CA PRO A 453 28.08 19.34 -3.22
C PRO A 453 26.94 20.31 -3.52
N ASN A 454 26.68 20.58 -4.80
CA ASN A 454 25.56 21.39 -5.25
C ASN A 454 24.20 20.69 -5.08
N GLN A 455 24.14 19.36 -5.09
CA GLN A 455 22.91 18.60 -4.88
C GLN A 455 22.45 18.67 -3.41
N ASP A 456 23.37 18.50 -2.46
CA ASP A 456 23.05 18.60 -1.03
C ASP A 456 22.55 20.01 -0.66
N ARG A 457 23.18 21.05 -1.21
CA ARG A 457 22.77 22.46 -1.04
C ARG A 457 21.36 22.74 -1.58
N VAL A 458 20.91 22.01 -2.61
CA VAL A 458 19.55 22.13 -3.15
C VAL A 458 18.50 21.56 -2.18
N ILE A 459 18.79 20.43 -1.53
CA ILE A 459 17.91 19.81 -0.54
C ILE A 459 17.79 20.70 0.71
N LEU A 460 18.92 21.20 1.20
CA LEU A 460 19.00 22.10 2.36
C LEU A 460 18.20 23.40 2.14
N ALA A 461 18.26 23.98 0.94
CA ALA A 461 17.48 25.15 0.58
C ALA A 461 15.95 24.89 0.57
N GLY A 462 15.51 23.65 0.32
CA GLY A 462 14.11 23.25 0.41
C GLY A 462 13.60 23.18 1.86
N PHE A 463 14.40 22.60 2.76
CA PHE A 463 14.06 22.46 4.18
C PHE A 463 13.91 23.81 4.89
N ASN A 464 14.84 24.74 4.69
CA ASN A 464 14.80 26.07 5.30
C ASN A 464 13.56 26.90 4.90
N ASN A 465 12.90 26.55 3.79
CA ASN A 465 11.68 27.21 3.33
C ASN A 465 10.38 26.55 3.86
N ALA A 466 10.43 25.28 4.28
CA ALA A 466 9.26 24.51 4.70
C ALA A 466 8.90 24.68 6.20
N ALA A 467 9.81 25.17 7.02
CA ALA A 467 9.66 25.30 8.48
C ALA A 467 8.61 26.35 8.97
N VAL A 468 7.69 26.84 8.13
CA VAL A 468 6.89 28.06 8.40
C VAL A 468 5.36 27.88 8.40
N ARG A 469 4.72 26.74 8.05
CA ARG A 469 3.23 26.65 8.07
C ARG A 469 2.64 25.26 8.39
N PRO A 470 1.56 25.16 9.21
CA PRO A 470 0.72 23.96 9.36
C PRO A 470 -0.77 24.15 8.92
N HIS A 471 -1.52 23.02 8.88
CA HIS A 471 -2.99 22.80 8.71
C HIS A 471 -3.50 22.51 7.26
N ASP A 472 -4.62 21.82 6.96
CA ASP A 472 -5.47 20.74 7.56
C ASP A 472 -6.51 20.31 6.49
N ASN A 473 -7.18 19.16 6.72
CA ASN A 473 -8.17 18.46 5.87
C ASN A 473 -9.55 19.17 5.69
N VAL A 474 -10.39 18.73 4.70
CA VAL A 474 -11.79 18.20 4.88
C VAL A 474 -12.42 17.64 3.56
N ALA A 475 -13.35 16.69 3.76
CA ALA A 475 -13.96 15.64 2.92
C ALA A 475 -15.28 15.94 2.12
N LEU A 476 -15.80 14.89 1.43
CA LEU A 476 -17.22 14.49 1.11
C LEU A 476 -17.98 15.19 -0.07
N ASP A 477 -18.88 14.63 -0.91
CA ASP A 477 -19.67 13.36 -1.00
C ASP A 477 -20.54 13.25 -2.32
N ASN A 478 -20.87 12.01 -2.77
CA ASN A 478 -22.07 11.46 -3.49
C ASN A 478 -22.65 12.08 -4.82
N SER A 479 -23.25 11.37 -5.82
CA SER A 479 -23.93 10.05 -5.94
C SER A 479 -24.51 9.76 -7.38
N THR A 480 -24.92 8.49 -7.64
CA THR A 480 -25.88 7.92 -8.65
C THR A 480 -25.46 7.83 -10.14
N GLY A 481 -25.74 6.80 -10.98
CA GLY A 481 -26.47 5.51 -10.98
C GLY A 481 -26.46 4.89 -12.44
N PRO A 482 -26.81 3.61 -12.68
CA PRO A 482 -26.31 2.80 -13.82
C PRO A 482 -27.35 2.40 -14.91
N GLY A 483 -26.91 1.78 -16.03
CA GLY A 483 -27.79 1.19 -17.05
C GLY A 483 -27.13 0.09 -17.95
N ASP A 484 -27.77 -1.08 -17.96
CA ASP A 484 -27.54 -2.36 -18.69
C ASP A 484 -27.40 -2.28 -20.23
N VAL A 485 -26.77 -3.29 -20.90
CA VAL A 485 -27.44 -4.33 -21.76
C VAL A 485 -26.51 -5.51 -22.16
N ASP A 486 -27.14 -6.59 -22.62
CA ASP A 486 -26.87 -8.04 -22.53
C ASP A 486 -26.67 -8.74 -23.91
N ARG A 487 -26.18 -10.01 -23.87
CA ARG A 487 -26.37 -11.19 -24.78
C ARG A 487 -25.28 -11.72 -25.76
N CYS A 488 -25.08 -13.03 -25.62
CA CYS A 488 -24.16 -13.96 -26.32
C CYS A 488 -24.93 -15.07 -27.09
N HIS A 489 -24.30 -15.74 -28.06
CA HIS A 489 -24.84 -16.89 -28.85
C HIS A 489 -23.92 -18.13 -28.78
N LYS A 490 -24.52 -19.34 -28.75
CA LYS A 490 -23.92 -20.69 -28.64
C LYS A 490 -23.20 -21.18 -29.92
N HIS A 491 -22.16 -22.02 -29.80
CA HIS A 491 -21.53 -22.77 -30.90
C HIS A 491 -21.31 -24.26 -30.60
N ASP A 492 -21.34 -25.04 -31.68
CA ASP A 492 -21.44 -26.50 -31.82
C ASP A 492 -20.04 -27.14 -32.07
N ASN A 493 -19.80 -28.37 -31.59
CA ASN A 493 -18.49 -29.02 -31.53
C ASN A 493 -18.42 -30.23 -32.51
N THR A 494 -17.65 -30.10 -33.61
CA THR A 494 -17.26 -31.24 -34.46
C THR A 494 -15.73 -31.30 -34.60
N ALA A 495 -15.17 -32.50 -34.40
CA ALA A 495 -13.74 -32.79 -34.40
C ALA A 495 -13.03 -32.48 -35.73
N ASP A 496 -11.90 -31.77 -35.63
CA ASP A 496 -11.00 -31.39 -36.72
C ASP A 496 -9.98 -32.54 -36.98
N PRO A 497 -9.90 -33.11 -38.19
CA PRO A 497 -9.11 -34.32 -38.48
C PRO A 497 -7.59 -34.15 -38.45
N ASP A 498 -7.05 -32.93 -38.35
CA ASP A 498 -5.59 -32.67 -38.35
C ASP A 498 -4.94 -32.62 -36.94
N ARG A 499 -5.69 -32.94 -35.87
CA ARG A 499 -5.21 -32.79 -34.48
C ARG A 499 -4.84 -34.12 -33.81
N THR A 500 -3.64 -34.17 -33.24
CA THR A 500 -3.18 -35.33 -32.44
C THR A 500 -3.41 -35.04 -30.97
N MET A 501 -4.26 -35.82 -30.31
CA MET A 501 -4.50 -35.70 -28.86
C MET A 501 -3.23 -36.06 -28.08
N THR A 502 -2.78 -35.17 -27.19
CA THR A 502 -1.56 -35.41 -26.40
C THR A 502 -1.76 -36.40 -25.25
N GLY A 503 -3.01 -36.84 -25.03
CA GLY A 503 -3.36 -38.08 -24.32
C GLY A 503 -2.89 -38.15 -22.86
N THR A 504 -3.75 -37.72 -21.93
CA THR A 504 -3.98 -38.25 -20.56
C THR A 504 -4.70 -37.21 -19.68
N HIS A 505 -4.47 -35.91 -19.91
CA HIS A 505 -4.98 -34.85 -19.02
C HIS A 505 -6.32 -34.25 -19.47
N SER A 506 -6.36 -33.61 -20.64
CA SER A 506 -7.56 -32.96 -21.17
C SER A 506 -7.90 -33.45 -22.57
N PRO A 507 -9.20 -33.69 -22.88
CA PRO A 507 -9.64 -33.93 -24.25
C PRO A 507 -9.56 -32.68 -25.16
N TYR A 508 -9.18 -31.53 -24.60
CA TYR A 508 -9.02 -30.27 -25.32
C TYR A 508 -7.57 -29.82 -25.45
N LEU A 509 -6.61 -30.57 -24.90
CA LEU A 509 -5.19 -30.33 -25.08
C LEU A 509 -4.67 -31.21 -26.22
N SER A 510 -4.16 -30.58 -27.27
CA SER A 510 -3.74 -31.27 -28.50
C SER A 510 -2.43 -30.72 -29.04
N GLU A 511 -1.72 -31.52 -29.84
CA GLU A 511 -0.55 -31.08 -30.58
C GLU A 511 -0.93 -30.91 -32.06
N VAL A 512 -0.67 -29.71 -32.60
CA VAL A 512 -0.89 -29.34 -34.00
C VAL A 512 0.36 -28.64 -34.51
N ASP A 513 0.90 -29.09 -35.64
CA ASP A 513 2.15 -28.61 -36.24
C ASP A 513 3.36 -28.56 -35.29
N GLY A 514 3.38 -29.45 -34.30
CA GLY A 514 4.46 -29.51 -33.31
C GLY A 514 4.33 -28.53 -32.15
N HIS A 515 3.20 -27.82 -32.02
CA HIS A 515 2.91 -26.91 -30.91
C HIS A 515 1.72 -27.43 -30.09
N LEU A 516 1.65 -27.10 -28.80
CA LEU A 516 0.50 -27.41 -27.95
C LEU A 516 -0.61 -26.36 -28.09
N TRP A 517 -1.83 -26.85 -28.20
CA TRP A 517 -3.06 -26.07 -28.31
C TRP A 517 -4.04 -26.48 -27.23
N LEU A 518 -4.68 -25.51 -26.59
CA LEU A 518 -5.83 -25.75 -25.71
C LEU A 518 -7.09 -25.26 -26.41
N GLU A 519 -8.06 -26.15 -26.55
CA GLU A 519 -9.17 -26.00 -27.50
C GLU A 519 -8.63 -25.67 -28.90
N ARG A 520 -8.93 -24.49 -29.47
CA ARG A 520 -8.37 -24.03 -30.75
C ARG A 520 -7.46 -22.81 -30.60
N VAL A 521 -6.81 -22.66 -29.44
CA VAL A 521 -5.85 -21.57 -29.16
C VAL A 521 -4.42 -22.13 -29.03
N ASP A 522 -3.50 -21.57 -29.81
CA ASP A 522 -2.06 -21.86 -29.73
C ASP A 522 -1.48 -21.35 -28.41
N LEU A 523 -0.95 -22.26 -27.59
CA LEU A 523 -0.40 -21.90 -26.29
C LEU A 523 0.93 -21.14 -26.41
N LEU A 524 1.69 -21.33 -27.48
CA LEU A 524 2.93 -20.58 -27.69
C LEU A 524 2.61 -19.12 -28.02
N GLY A 525 1.77 -18.89 -29.03
CA GLY A 525 1.31 -17.55 -29.40
C GLY A 525 0.60 -16.84 -28.24
N LEU A 526 -0.17 -17.58 -27.43
CA LEU A 526 -0.80 -17.02 -26.24
C LEU A 526 0.24 -16.60 -25.18
N ALA A 527 1.22 -17.45 -24.87
CA ALA A 527 2.31 -17.13 -23.95
C ALA A 527 3.10 -15.89 -24.38
N ASP A 528 3.34 -15.73 -25.69
CA ASP A 528 4.02 -14.55 -26.22
C ASP A 528 3.15 -13.28 -26.14
N ALA A 529 1.84 -13.41 -26.36
CA ALA A 529 0.91 -12.29 -26.31
C ALA A 529 0.64 -11.78 -24.87
N VAL A 530 0.49 -12.69 -23.91
CA VAL A 530 0.08 -12.36 -22.53
C VAL A 530 1.22 -12.41 -21.52
N GLY A 531 2.38 -12.96 -21.90
CA GLY A 531 3.51 -13.28 -21.05
C GLY A 531 3.29 -14.48 -20.14
N THR A 532 4.35 -14.87 -19.45
CA THR A 532 4.39 -15.94 -18.44
C THR A 532 4.88 -15.35 -17.10
N PRO A 533 4.50 -15.94 -15.94
CA PRO A 533 3.58 -17.07 -15.78
C PRO A 533 2.10 -16.73 -16.07
N ALA A 534 1.35 -17.68 -16.64
CA ALA A 534 -0.06 -17.49 -17.00
C ALA A 534 -0.89 -18.78 -16.86
N TYR A 535 -2.04 -18.71 -16.20
CA TYR A 535 -3.03 -19.78 -16.17
C TYR A 535 -3.95 -19.70 -17.38
N VAL A 536 -4.21 -20.84 -18.02
CA VAL A 536 -5.12 -20.96 -19.17
C VAL A 536 -6.13 -22.07 -18.92
N TYR A 537 -7.43 -21.75 -18.99
CA TYR A 537 -8.55 -22.63 -18.68
C TYR A 537 -9.42 -22.88 -19.92
N SER A 538 -9.77 -24.14 -20.18
CA SER A 538 -10.70 -24.55 -21.24
C SER A 538 -12.15 -24.45 -20.78
N LYS A 539 -12.94 -23.58 -21.42
CA LYS A 539 -14.39 -23.50 -21.19
C LYS A 539 -15.10 -24.77 -21.64
N ALA A 540 -14.70 -25.35 -22.77
CA ALA A 540 -15.30 -26.56 -23.32
C ALA A 540 -15.12 -27.76 -22.37
N HIS A 541 -13.93 -27.93 -21.78
CA HIS A 541 -13.70 -28.97 -20.77
C HIS A 541 -14.63 -28.81 -19.57
N ILE A 542 -14.72 -27.59 -19.01
CA ILE A 542 -15.57 -27.33 -17.84
C ILE A 542 -17.04 -27.62 -18.16
N THR A 543 -17.48 -27.25 -19.37
CA THR A 543 -18.84 -27.50 -19.86
C THR A 543 -19.12 -29.00 -19.93
N ASP A 544 -18.28 -29.76 -20.64
CA ASP A 544 -18.44 -31.21 -20.79
C ASP A 544 -18.41 -31.95 -19.44
N ALA A 545 -17.54 -31.52 -18.51
CA ALA A 545 -17.45 -32.14 -17.19
C ALA A 545 -18.74 -31.96 -16.38
N ILE A 546 -19.37 -30.77 -16.46
CA ILE A 546 -20.66 -30.49 -15.81
C ILE A 546 -21.79 -31.26 -16.51
N GLU A 547 -21.82 -31.27 -17.84
CA GLU A 547 -22.83 -32.00 -18.61
C GLU A 547 -22.75 -33.51 -18.37
N ALA A 548 -21.56 -34.11 -18.33
CA ALA A 548 -21.36 -35.52 -18.04
C ALA A 548 -21.88 -35.93 -16.66
N LEU A 549 -21.73 -35.08 -15.65
CA LEU A 549 -22.30 -35.32 -14.31
C LEU A 549 -23.83 -35.23 -14.32
N ASN A 550 -24.39 -34.22 -14.98
CA ASN A 550 -25.83 -34.08 -15.14
C ASN A 550 -26.45 -35.28 -15.89
N GLU A 551 -25.78 -35.79 -16.92
CA GLU A 551 -26.19 -36.96 -17.68
C GLU A 551 -26.10 -38.26 -16.87
N ALA A 552 -24.99 -38.48 -16.15
CA ALA A 552 -24.79 -39.64 -15.30
C ALA A 552 -25.90 -39.81 -14.24
N PHE A 553 -26.37 -38.69 -13.69
CA PHE A 553 -27.43 -38.65 -12.68
C PHE A 553 -28.83 -38.43 -13.26
N ALA A 554 -28.98 -38.39 -14.59
CA ALA A 554 -30.27 -38.15 -15.26
C ALA A 554 -31.31 -39.23 -14.91
N GLY A 555 -32.37 -38.84 -14.21
CA GLY A 555 -33.42 -39.76 -13.72
C GLY A 555 -33.42 -39.96 -12.20
N VAL A 556 -32.52 -39.28 -11.49
CA VAL A 556 -32.62 -38.98 -10.06
C VAL A 556 -32.88 -37.48 -9.91
N ALA A 557 -33.60 -37.05 -8.86
CA ALA A 557 -33.65 -35.63 -8.52
C ALA A 557 -32.23 -35.22 -8.08
N PHE A 558 -31.56 -34.37 -8.85
CA PHE A 558 -30.13 -34.14 -8.70
C PHE A 558 -29.80 -32.65 -8.84
N ASN A 559 -29.00 -32.13 -7.90
CA ASN A 559 -28.40 -30.81 -7.96
C ASN A 559 -26.88 -30.92 -7.93
N LEU A 560 -26.23 -30.16 -8.79
CA LEU A 560 -24.77 -30.06 -8.85
C LEU A 560 -24.34 -28.77 -8.17
N HIS A 561 -23.45 -28.85 -7.17
CA HIS A 561 -22.89 -27.70 -6.47
C HIS A 561 -21.40 -27.60 -6.74
N TYR A 562 -20.96 -26.58 -7.47
CA TYR A 562 -19.54 -26.41 -7.77
C TYR A 562 -18.77 -25.97 -6.53
N ALA A 563 -17.75 -26.73 -6.13
CA ALA A 563 -16.93 -26.38 -4.97
C ALA A 563 -15.95 -25.23 -5.28
N VAL A 564 -16.29 -24.02 -4.84
CA VAL A 564 -15.62 -22.74 -5.18
C VAL A 564 -14.14 -22.74 -4.79
N LYS A 565 -13.81 -23.42 -3.70
CA LYS A 565 -12.43 -23.63 -3.22
C LYS A 565 -11.48 -24.23 -4.26
N ALA A 566 -12.01 -24.93 -5.27
CA ALA A 566 -11.20 -25.48 -6.37
C ALA A 566 -10.68 -24.38 -7.30
N ASN A 567 -11.56 -23.46 -7.72
CA ASN A 567 -11.20 -22.27 -8.48
C ASN A 567 -12.31 -21.20 -8.36
N SER A 568 -11.99 -20.05 -7.75
CA SER A 568 -12.93 -18.96 -7.48
C SER A 568 -12.86 -17.81 -8.50
N ASN A 569 -12.35 -18.09 -9.70
CA ASN A 569 -12.33 -17.16 -10.82
C ASN A 569 -13.77 -16.81 -11.25
N LEU A 570 -14.09 -15.51 -11.34
CA LEU A 570 -15.45 -15.04 -11.63
C LEU A 570 -16.00 -15.56 -12.96
N ALA A 571 -15.15 -15.74 -13.97
CA ALA A 571 -15.59 -16.25 -15.27
C ALA A 571 -15.95 -17.74 -15.22
N ILE A 572 -15.22 -18.53 -14.42
CA ILE A 572 -15.55 -19.94 -14.16
C ILE A 572 -16.83 -20.04 -13.34
N LEU A 573 -16.97 -19.25 -12.26
CA LEU A 573 -18.18 -19.23 -11.45
C LEU A 573 -19.42 -18.84 -12.28
N LYS A 574 -19.28 -17.82 -13.14
CA LYS A 574 -20.33 -17.42 -14.07
C LYS A 574 -20.70 -18.55 -15.03
N LEU A 575 -19.72 -19.25 -15.61
CA LEU A 575 -19.97 -20.40 -16.48
C LEU A 575 -20.71 -21.52 -15.74
N CYS A 576 -20.29 -21.88 -14.52
CA CYS A 576 -20.98 -22.86 -13.69
C CYS A 576 -22.44 -22.46 -13.44
N SER A 577 -22.68 -21.18 -13.12
CA SER A 577 -24.04 -20.65 -12.92
C SER A 577 -24.89 -20.69 -14.20
N GLU A 578 -24.32 -20.31 -15.35
CA GLU A 578 -24.99 -20.37 -16.66
C GLU A 578 -25.36 -21.81 -17.08
N LEU A 579 -24.58 -22.79 -16.62
CA LEU A 579 -24.84 -24.23 -16.80
C LEU A 579 -25.79 -24.82 -15.74
N GLY A 580 -26.29 -23.99 -14.83
CA GLY A 580 -27.30 -24.37 -13.83
C GLY A 580 -26.75 -25.03 -12.57
N ALA A 581 -25.44 -24.94 -12.30
CA ALA A 581 -24.87 -25.42 -11.05
C ALA A 581 -25.16 -24.44 -9.89
N GLY A 582 -25.41 -24.99 -8.71
CA GLY A 582 -25.27 -24.31 -7.43
C GLY A 582 -23.79 -24.21 -7.00
N PHE A 583 -23.54 -23.83 -5.75
CA PHE A 583 -22.17 -23.64 -5.24
C PHE A 583 -21.98 -24.17 -3.83
N ASP A 584 -20.89 -24.90 -3.63
CA ASP A 584 -20.34 -25.23 -2.30
C ASP A 584 -19.27 -24.20 -1.94
N ILE A 585 -19.51 -23.45 -0.87
CA ILE A 585 -18.61 -22.40 -0.36
C ILE A 585 -18.12 -22.73 1.05
N VAL A 586 -16.97 -22.18 1.41
CA VAL A 586 -16.38 -22.31 2.76
C VAL A 586 -16.08 -20.97 3.44
N SER A 587 -16.47 -19.84 2.83
CA SER A 587 -16.33 -18.50 3.42
C SER A 587 -17.30 -17.48 2.83
N GLY A 588 -17.52 -16.37 3.54
CA GLY A 588 -18.29 -15.23 3.04
C GLY A 588 -17.63 -14.51 1.85
N GLY A 589 -16.30 -14.64 1.71
CA GLY A 589 -15.59 -14.15 0.53
C GLY A 589 -15.94 -14.92 -0.74
N GLU A 590 -16.13 -16.24 -0.63
CA GLU A 590 -16.61 -17.07 -1.74
C GLU A 590 -18.08 -16.79 -2.06
N LEU A 591 -18.94 -16.62 -1.04
CA LEU A 591 -20.33 -16.18 -1.23
C LEU A 591 -20.41 -14.87 -2.02
N SER A 592 -19.57 -13.89 -1.65
CA SER A 592 -19.51 -12.60 -2.35
C SER A 592 -19.09 -12.75 -3.82
N ARG A 593 -18.16 -13.67 -4.12
CA ARG A 593 -17.73 -13.96 -5.50
C ARG A 593 -18.81 -14.65 -6.31
N VAL A 594 -19.54 -15.59 -5.71
CA VAL A 594 -20.68 -16.26 -6.37
C VAL A 594 -21.73 -15.22 -6.76
N ILE A 595 -22.11 -14.33 -5.84
CA ILE A 595 -23.07 -13.25 -6.12
C ILE A 595 -22.55 -12.33 -7.23
N ALA A 596 -21.28 -11.93 -7.16
CA ALA A 596 -20.66 -11.08 -8.18
C ALA A 596 -20.62 -11.75 -9.56
N ALA A 597 -20.49 -13.07 -9.63
CA ALA A 597 -20.54 -13.85 -10.86
C ALA A 597 -21.97 -14.06 -11.40
N GLY A 598 -23.00 -13.59 -10.69
CA GLY A 598 -24.41 -13.76 -11.05
C GLY A 598 -25.04 -15.06 -10.56
N GLY A 599 -24.38 -15.79 -9.65
CA GLY A 599 -24.92 -17.00 -9.03
C GLY A 599 -26.10 -16.70 -8.11
N ASP A 600 -27.08 -17.61 -8.08
CA ASP A 600 -28.26 -17.54 -7.20
C ASP A 600 -27.88 -17.97 -5.77
N PRO A 601 -27.97 -17.10 -4.76
CA PRO A 601 -27.69 -17.48 -3.38
C PRO A 601 -28.52 -18.67 -2.91
N SER A 602 -29.75 -18.82 -3.39
CA SER A 602 -30.67 -19.89 -2.94
C SER A 602 -30.25 -21.29 -3.38
N THR A 603 -29.21 -21.42 -4.21
CA THR A 603 -28.56 -22.69 -4.59
C THR A 603 -27.14 -22.80 -4.02
N VAL A 604 -26.82 -22.02 -2.98
CA VAL A 604 -25.52 -22.04 -2.31
C VAL A 604 -25.59 -22.84 -1.01
N ILE A 605 -24.67 -23.79 -0.85
CA ILE A 605 -24.44 -24.52 0.39
C ILE A 605 -23.21 -23.94 1.06
N PHE A 606 -23.35 -23.59 2.34
CA PHE A 606 -22.23 -23.09 3.13
C PHE A 606 -21.66 -24.21 4.00
N SER A 607 -20.58 -24.79 3.51
CA SER A 607 -19.79 -25.84 4.15
C SER A 607 -18.57 -25.29 4.91
N GLY A 608 -17.82 -26.17 5.57
CA GLY A 608 -16.54 -25.82 6.20
C GLY A 608 -16.65 -25.40 7.66
N VAL A 609 -15.54 -25.58 8.38
CA VAL A 609 -15.46 -25.35 9.82
C VAL A 609 -15.19 -23.88 10.14
N GLY A 610 -15.83 -23.36 11.19
CA GLY A 610 -15.48 -22.07 11.77
C GLY A 610 -16.14 -20.86 11.10
N LYS A 611 -17.37 -21.02 10.59
CA LYS A 611 -18.18 -19.91 10.07
C LYS A 611 -18.28 -18.80 11.13
N SER A 612 -17.82 -17.60 10.77
CA SER A 612 -17.87 -16.42 11.64
C SER A 612 -19.30 -15.90 11.78
N ILE A 613 -19.53 -15.02 12.77
CA ILE A 613 -20.86 -14.42 12.99
C ILE A 613 -21.26 -13.59 11.76
N GLU A 614 -20.32 -12.82 11.22
CA GLU A 614 -20.50 -11.96 10.07
C GLU A 614 -20.86 -12.75 8.81
N GLU A 615 -20.22 -13.90 8.62
CA GLU A 615 -20.50 -14.81 7.50
C GLU A 615 -21.87 -15.47 7.63
N ILE A 616 -22.26 -15.89 8.84
CA ILE A 616 -23.58 -16.46 9.11
C ILE A 616 -24.67 -15.41 8.86
N ASP A 617 -24.49 -14.20 9.38
CA ASP A 617 -25.44 -13.10 9.19
C ASP A 617 -25.56 -12.72 7.72
N PHE A 618 -24.45 -12.70 6.97
CA PHE A 618 -24.45 -12.42 5.54
C PHE A 618 -25.20 -13.52 4.76
N ALA A 619 -24.91 -14.79 5.04
CA ALA A 619 -25.57 -15.93 4.42
C ALA A 619 -27.07 -15.99 4.72
N LEU A 620 -27.49 -15.72 5.96
CA LEU A 620 -28.90 -15.58 6.33
C LEU A 620 -29.55 -14.45 5.56
N LYS A 621 -28.91 -13.27 5.50
CA LYS A 621 -29.45 -12.10 4.82
C LYS A 621 -29.69 -12.31 3.33
N VAL A 622 -28.79 -13.04 2.64
CA VAL A 622 -28.94 -13.30 1.19
C VAL A 622 -29.82 -14.51 0.88
N GLY A 623 -30.08 -15.36 1.88
CA GLY A 623 -30.95 -16.53 1.75
C GLY A 623 -30.29 -17.68 1.01
N ILE A 624 -29.28 -18.30 1.62
CA ILE A 624 -28.61 -19.49 1.06
C ILE A 624 -29.48 -20.76 1.11
N GLU A 625 -29.11 -21.80 0.36
CA GLU A 625 -29.83 -23.09 0.33
C GLU A 625 -29.80 -23.78 1.70
N CYS A 626 -28.61 -23.97 2.28
CA CYS A 626 -28.43 -24.47 3.64
C CYS A 626 -27.04 -24.22 4.22
N PHE A 627 -26.95 -24.24 5.55
CA PHE A 627 -25.69 -24.38 6.26
C PHE A 627 -25.39 -25.86 6.50
N ASN A 628 -24.22 -26.33 6.06
CA ASN A 628 -23.68 -27.62 6.45
C ASN A 628 -23.00 -27.48 7.82
N ILE A 629 -23.66 -28.02 8.86
CA ILE A 629 -23.24 -27.97 10.26
C ILE A 629 -22.16 -29.02 10.52
N GLU A 630 -21.05 -28.58 11.09
CA GLU A 630 -19.86 -29.38 11.36
C GLU A 630 -19.67 -29.67 12.86
N SER A 631 -20.42 -28.97 13.74
CA SER A 631 -20.38 -29.18 15.20
C SER A 631 -21.64 -28.68 15.91
N GLU A 632 -21.89 -29.19 17.13
CA GLU A 632 -22.98 -28.74 17.99
C GLU A 632 -22.87 -27.24 18.37
N ALA A 633 -21.66 -26.74 18.59
CA ALA A 633 -21.44 -25.32 18.88
C ALA A 633 -21.83 -24.42 17.69
N GLU A 634 -21.58 -24.88 16.46
CA GLU A 634 -21.98 -24.18 15.25
C GLU A 634 -23.50 -24.19 15.05
N LEU A 635 -24.17 -25.32 15.34
CA LEU A 635 -25.64 -25.41 15.34
C LEU A 635 -26.27 -24.34 16.24
N HIS A 636 -25.79 -24.23 17.48
CA HIS A 636 -26.29 -23.24 18.43
C HIS A 636 -26.02 -21.81 17.98
N ARG A 637 -24.84 -21.54 17.43
CA ARG A 637 -24.52 -20.20 16.91
C ARG A 637 -25.44 -19.80 15.76
N ILE A 638 -25.68 -20.70 14.81
CA ILE A 638 -26.58 -20.42 13.68
C ILE A 638 -28.01 -20.19 14.17
N ALA A 639 -28.48 -20.99 15.14
CA ALA A 639 -29.79 -20.78 15.75
C ALA A 639 -29.91 -19.40 16.42
N GLU A 640 -28.90 -19.00 17.19
CA GLU A 640 -28.84 -17.68 17.83
C GLU A 640 -28.87 -16.54 16.79
N ARG A 641 -28.08 -16.64 15.72
CA ARG A 641 -28.05 -15.61 14.67
C ARG A 641 -29.36 -15.56 13.87
N ALA A 642 -29.97 -16.70 13.61
CA ALA A 642 -31.29 -16.79 12.98
C ALA A 642 -32.37 -16.12 13.85
N GLU A 643 -32.35 -16.35 15.17
CA GLU A 643 -33.23 -15.68 16.13
C GLU A 643 -33.05 -14.16 16.10
N ILE A 644 -31.81 -13.69 16.19
CA ILE A 644 -31.47 -12.25 16.20
C ILE A 644 -31.90 -11.57 14.90
N SER A 645 -31.74 -12.23 13.75
CA SER A 645 -32.12 -11.69 12.44
C SER A 645 -33.60 -11.86 12.11
N GLY A 646 -34.37 -12.58 12.94
CA GLY A 646 -35.78 -12.89 12.69
C GLY A 646 -35.99 -13.81 11.48
N GLN A 647 -34.99 -14.62 11.13
CA GLN A 647 -35.01 -15.55 10.00
C GLN A 647 -35.03 -17.01 10.48
N VAL A 648 -35.29 -17.93 9.56
CA VAL A 648 -35.16 -19.37 9.82
C VAL A 648 -34.00 -19.89 9.00
N ALA A 649 -32.98 -20.47 9.66
CA ALA A 649 -31.81 -21.00 9.00
C ALA A 649 -32.09 -22.41 8.45
N PRO A 650 -32.01 -22.64 7.14
CA PRO A 650 -31.98 -23.99 6.60
C PRO A 650 -30.65 -24.66 6.95
N ILE A 651 -30.70 -25.88 7.49
CA ILE A 651 -29.52 -26.62 7.92
C ILE A 651 -29.49 -28.06 7.38
N SER A 652 -28.27 -28.53 7.16
CA SER A 652 -27.89 -29.92 6.98
C SER A 652 -26.76 -30.23 7.97
N ILE A 653 -26.57 -31.49 8.37
CA ILE A 653 -25.45 -31.88 9.24
C ILE A 653 -24.49 -32.74 8.45
N ARG A 654 -23.21 -32.37 8.45
CA ARG A 654 -22.13 -33.16 7.84
C ARG A 654 -21.74 -34.31 8.75
N VAL A 655 -21.94 -35.53 8.29
CA VAL A 655 -21.71 -36.76 9.05
C VAL A 655 -20.54 -37.53 8.48
N ASN A 656 -19.73 -38.11 9.36
CA ASN A 656 -18.65 -39.02 9.00
C ASN A 656 -19.21 -40.45 8.86
N PRO A 657 -19.28 -41.03 7.65
CA PRO A 657 -19.93 -42.32 7.42
C PRO A 657 -19.06 -43.53 7.84
N ASN A 658 -17.90 -43.29 8.47
CA ASN A 658 -16.93 -44.29 8.92
C ASN A 658 -16.44 -45.23 7.79
N VAL A 659 -16.18 -44.67 6.60
CA VAL A 659 -15.61 -45.38 5.44
C VAL A 659 -14.18 -44.89 5.20
N ASP A 660 -13.24 -45.82 5.02
CA ASP A 660 -11.85 -45.50 4.63
C ASP A 660 -11.76 -45.36 3.11
N ALA A 661 -11.48 -44.14 2.64
CA ALA A 661 -11.36 -43.84 1.22
C ALA A 661 -10.02 -44.31 0.60
N GLN A 662 -9.07 -44.86 1.39
CA GLN A 662 -7.74 -45.30 0.94
C GLN A 662 -6.95 -44.25 0.14
N THR A 663 -7.09 -42.96 0.50
CA THR A 663 -6.41 -41.82 -0.13
C THR A 663 -5.26 -41.28 0.74
N HIS A 664 -4.44 -40.37 0.20
CA HIS A 664 -3.28 -39.83 0.93
C HIS A 664 -3.67 -39.19 2.28
N PRO A 665 -2.88 -39.35 3.37
CA PRO A 665 -3.27 -38.90 4.73
C PRO A 665 -3.66 -37.42 4.85
N TYR A 666 -3.04 -36.52 4.07
CA TYR A 666 -3.36 -35.08 4.07
C TYR A 666 -4.69 -34.70 3.39
N ILE A 667 -5.37 -35.64 2.72
CA ILE A 667 -6.63 -35.41 1.98
C ILE A 667 -7.75 -36.42 2.32
N SER A 668 -7.53 -37.26 3.33
CA SER A 668 -8.52 -38.20 3.85
C SER A 668 -9.38 -37.54 4.93
N THR A 669 -10.68 -37.35 4.68
CA THR A 669 -11.59 -36.65 5.60
C THR A 669 -12.57 -37.57 6.35
N GLY A 670 -12.70 -38.85 5.97
CA GLY A 670 -13.73 -39.77 6.51
C GLY A 670 -13.42 -40.55 7.81
N LEU A 671 -12.24 -40.41 8.42
CA LEU A 671 -11.82 -41.17 9.61
C LEU A 671 -12.07 -40.42 10.94
N LYS A 672 -12.23 -41.15 12.05
CA LYS A 672 -12.56 -40.66 13.41
C LYS A 672 -11.67 -39.56 14.01
N GLN A 673 -10.53 -39.25 13.39
CA GLN A 673 -9.55 -38.27 13.87
C GLN A 673 -9.59 -36.93 13.12
N ASN A 674 -10.55 -36.75 12.20
CA ASN A 674 -10.64 -35.55 11.37
C ASN A 674 -11.47 -34.44 12.01
N LYS A 675 -11.13 -33.18 11.69
CA LYS A 675 -11.82 -31.98 12.19
C LYS A 675 -13.14 -31.67 11.49
N PHE A 676 -13.48 -32.42 10.44
CA PHE A 676 -14.65 -32.21 9.60
C PHE A 676 -15.71 -33.26 9.94
N GLY A 677 -16.97 -32.84 9.96
CA GLY A 677 -18.14 -33.63 10.24
C GLY A 677 -18.26 -34.08 11.69
N VAL A 678 -19.46 -34.54 12.04
CA VAL A 678 -19.77 -35.16 13.33
C VAL A 678 -19.92 -36.68 13.19
N GLN A 679 -19.78 -37.40 14.30
CA GLN A 679 -20.00 -38.85 14.31
C GLN A 679 -21.51 -39.16 14.18
N PRO A 680 -21.90 -40.31 13.58
CA PRO A 680 -23.31 -40.65 13.38
C PRO A 680 -24.16 -40.59 14.65
N GLU A 681 -23.62 -41.02 15.79
CA GLU A 681 -24.34 -41.00 17.07
C GLU A 681 -24.56 -39.57 17.58
N GLN A 682 -23.63 -38.65 17.30
CA GLN A 682 -23.75 -37.23 17.64
C GLN A 682 -24.72 -36.52 16.70
N ALA A 683 -24.72 -36.89 15.41
CA ALA A 683 -25.63 -36.33 14.41
C ALA A 683 -27.10 -36.53 14.79
N LEU A 684 -27.48 -37.72 15.26
CA LEU A 684 -28.84 -38.02 15.74
C LEU A 684 -29.29 -37.05 16.84
N ALA A 685 -28.46 -36.83 17.85
CA ALA A 685 -28.76 -35.90 18.95
C ALA A 685 -28.88 -34.45 18.47
N MET A 686 -28.04 -34.05 17.51
CA MET A 686 -28.09 -32.70 16.93
C MET A 686 -29.36 -32.49 16.09
N TYR A 687 -29.81 -33.48 15.31
CA TYR A 687 -31.08 -33.39 14.59
C TYR A 687 -32.28 -33.30 15.53
N GLN A 688 -32.29 -34.05 16.63
CA GLN A 688 -33.33 -33.92 17.66
C GLN A 688 -33.34 -32.49 18.25
N THR A 689 -32.17 -31.97 18.59
CA THR A 689 -32.01 -30.62 19.14
C THR A 689 -32.49 -29.55 18.13
N ALA A 690 -32.16 -29.73 16.85
CA ALA A 690 -32.60 -28.83 15.80
C ALA A 690 -34.11 -28.88 15.57
N ALA A 691 -34.74 -30.06 15.68
CA ALA A 691 -36.18 -30.23 15.50
C ALA A 691 -37.02 -29.53 16.59
N GLU A 692 -36.43 -29.30 17.77
CA GLU A 692 -37.06 -28.56 18.86
C GLU A 692 -36.89 -27.03 18.74
N ASN A 693 -36.06 -26.54 17.81
CA ASN A 693 -35.74 -25.12 17.66
C ASN A 693 -36.49 -24.47 16.48
N PRO A 694 -37.39 -23.49 16.71
CA PRO A 694 -38.21 -22.91 15.63
C PRO A 694 -37.44 -22.02 14.66
N GLN A 695 -36.18 -21.67 14.95
CA GLN A 695 -35.30 -20.86 14.09
C GLN A 695 -34.45 -21.72 13.15
N LEU A 696 -34.54 -23.04 13.26
CA LEU A 696 -33.83 -23.98 12.40
C LEU A 696 -34.82 -24.75 11.52
N LYS A 697 -34.52 -24.87 10.23
CA LYS A 697 -35.23 -25.76 9.31
C LYS A 697 -34.28 -26.89 8.89
N ILE A 698 -34.55 -28.10 9.35
CA ILE A 698 -33.82 -29.29 8.90
C ILE A 698 -34.20 -29.57 7.43
N VAL A 699 -33.22 -29.54 6.53
CA VAL A 699 -33.45 -29.76 5.10
C VAL A 699 -32.68 -30.95 4.52
N GLY A 700 -31.55 -31.33 5.10
CA GLY A 700 -30.76 -32.42 4.53
C GLY A 700 -29.71 -32.99 5.46
N ILE A 701 -28.87 -33.84 4.88
CA ILE A 701 -27.72 -34.47 5.51
C ILE A 701 -26.57 -34.50 4.51
N ASP A 702 -25.34 -34.27 4.99
CA ASP A 702 -24.13 -34.19 4.16
C ASP A 702 -23.07 -35.22 4.57
N CYS A 703 -22.25 -35.65 3.62
CA CYS A 703 -21.01 -36.37 3.91
C CYS A 703 -19.93 -36.10 2.86
N HIS A 704 -18.66 -36.20 3.25
CA HIS A 704 -17.54 -36.11 2.31
C HIS A 704 -16.38 -36.97 2.81
N ILE A 705 -16.08 -38.04 2.06
CA ILE A 705 -15.19 -39.12 2.54
C ILE A 705 -13.70 -38.93 2.18
N GLY A 706 -13.37 -38.03 1.26
CA GLY A 706 -11.98 -37.73 0.93
C GLY A 706 -11.82 -37.09 -0.45
N SER A 707 -10.59 -37.03 -0.95
CA SER A 707 -10.28 -36.46 -2.26
C SER A 707 -9.39 -37.40 -3.08
N GLN A 708 -9.48 -37.31 -4.40
CA GLN A 708 -8.76 -38.13 -5.36
C GLN A 708 -9.26 -39.59 -5.34
N ILE A 709 -10.58 -39.77 -5.26
CA ILE A 709 -11.25 -41.06 -5.24
C ILE A 709 -11.51 -41.53 -6.67
N THR A 710 -10.88 -42.64 -7.06
CA THR A 710 -10.99 -43.22 -8.41
C THR A 710 -11.90 -44.44 -8.47
N ASP A 711 -12.28 -45.00 -7.31
CA ASP A 711 -13.15 -46.16 -7.20
C ASP A 711 -14.55 -45.78 -6.69
N ILE A 712 -15.59 -46.39 -7.26
CA ILE A 712 -16.99 -46.12 -6.88
C ILE A 712 -17.38 -46.76 -5.54
N GLU A 713 -16.74 -47.87 -5.15
CA GLU A 713 -17.16 -48.66 -3.97
C GLU A 713 -17.20 -47.84 -2.68
N PRO A 714 -16.16 -47.05 -2.31
CA PRO A 714 -16.20 -46.24 -1.09
C PRO A 714 -17.32 -45.18 -1.08
N LEU A 715 -17.64 -44.61 -2.26
CA LEU A 715 -18.72 -43.62 -2.41
C LEU A 715 -20.09 -44.28 -2.20
N LEU A 716 -20.29 -45.48 -2.73
CA LEU A 716 -21.54 -46.24 -2.58
C LEU A 716 -21.71 -46.78 -1.15
N ASP A 717 -20.64 -47.20 -0.50
CA ASP A 717 -20.64 -47.61 0.91
C ASP A 717 -21.01 -46.45 1.83
N ALA A 718 -20.44 -45.26 1.58
CA ALA A 718 -20.79 -44.04 2.29
C ALA A 718 -22.27 -43.71 2.11
N PHE A 719 -22.77 -43.72 0.87
CA PHE A 719 -24.17 -43.46 0.58
C PHE A 719 -25.11 -44.46 1.28
N THR A 720 -24.76 -45.75 1.26
CA THR A 720 -25.53 -46.80 1.95
C THR A 720 -25.58 -46.57 3.46
N ASN A 721 -24.47 -46.14 4.08
CA ASN A 721 -24.42 -45.80 5.49
C ASN A 721 -25.26 -44.56 5.82
N MET A 722 -25.24 -43.54 4.95
CA MET A 722 -26.08 -42.35 5.09
C MET A 722 -27.56 -42.70 5.05
N LEU A 723 -28.00 -43.57 4.12
CA LEU A 723 -29.40 -43.99 4.04
C LEU A 723 -29.92 -44.69 5.30
N ARG A 724 -29.06 -45.43 6.03
CA ARG A 724 -29.46 -46.00 7.33
C ARG A 724 -29.79 -44.92 8.35
N LEU A 725 -29.01 -43.84 8.38
CA LEU A 725 -29.24 -42.70 9.26
C LEU A 725 -30.48 -41.90 8.82
N VAL A 726 -30.70 -41.75 7.51
CA VAL A 726 -31.94 -41.16 6.97
C VAL A 726 -33.17 -41.97 7.40
N ASP A 727 -33.12 -43.29 7.32
CA ASP A 727 -34.23 -44.17 7.77
C ASP A 727 -34.49 -44.04 9.27
N GLU A 728 -33.44 -43.91 10.07
CA GLU A 728 -33.55 -43.69 11.52
C GLU A 728 -34.21 -42.34 11.83
N LEU A 729 -33.79 -41.25 11.16
CA LEU A 729 -34.37 -39.92 11.30
C LEU A 729 -35.86 -39.88 10.87
N ALA A 730 -36.20 -40.54 9.76
CA ALA A 730 -37.59 -40.64 9.30
C ALA A 730 -38.47 -41.38 10.32
N SER A 731 -37.94 -42.42 10.97
CA SER A 731 -38.65 -43.13 12.06
C SER A 731 -38.94 -42.24 13.28
N MET A 732 -38.19 -41.15 13.43
CA MET A 732 -38.35 -40.13 14.47
C MET A 732 -39.21 -38.94 14.01
N GLY A 733 -39.74 -38.98 12.79
CA GLY A 733 -40.57 -37.93 12.19
C GLY A 733 -39.79 -36.77 11.57
N ILE A 734 -38.48 -36.93 11.35
CA ILE A 734 -37.62 -35.95 10.68
C ILE A 734 -37.41 -36.42 9.24
N GLU A 735 -38.16 -35.83 8.32
CA GLU A 735 -38.04 -36.10 6.88
C GLU A 735 -37.05 -35.13 6.23
N LEU A 736 -36.06 -35.65 5.51
CA LEU A 736 -35.05 -34.85 4.82
C LEU A 736 -35.44 -34.59 3.37
N GLU A 737 -35.12 -33.39 2.85
CA GLU A 737 -35.38 -32.96 1.47
C GLU A 737 -34.23 -33.39 0.53
N HIS A 738 -32.98 -33.39 1.00
CA HIS A 738 -31.81 -33.80 0.22
C HIS A 738 -30.81 -34.68 0.98
N ILE A 739 -29.96 -35.37 0.22
CA ILE A 739 -28.79 -36.10 0.69
C ILE A 739 -27.60 -35.63 -0.14
N ASP A 740 -26.62 -35.01 0.51
CA ASP A 740 -25.37 -34.60 -0.11
C ASP A 740 -24.32 -35.70 0.05
N LEU A 741 -23.80 -36.18 -1.09
CA LEU A 741 -22.77 -37.21 -1.15
C LEU A 741 -21.35 -36.60 -1.23
N GLY A 742 -21.26 -35.27 -1.22
CA GLY A 742 -20.05 -34.50 -1.29
C GLY A 742 -19.36 -34.59 -2.65
N GLY A 743 -18.08 -34.23 -2.66
CA GLY A 743 -17.23 -34.29 -3.84
C GLY A 743 -16.17 -35.39 -3.75
N GLY A 744 -14.96 -35.06 -4.20
CA GLY A 744 -13.79 -35.90 -3.99
C GLY A 744 -13.39 -36.80 -5.16
N MET A 745 -14.19 -36.84 -6.23
CA MET A 745 -13.88 -37.51 -7.49
C MET A 745 -12.44 -37.23 -7.96
N GLY A 746 -11.75 -38.29 -8.34
CA GLY A 746 -10.38 -38.26 -8.83
C GLY A 746 -10.26 -37.73 -10.25
N ILE A 747 -9.08 -37.18 -10.54
CA ILE A 747 -8.67 -36.77 -11.90
C ILE A 747 -7.47 -37.60 -12.34
N VAL A 748 -7.17 -37.57 -13.62
CA VAL A 748 -5.90 -38.11 -14.12
C VAL A 748 -4.80 -37.08 -13.87
N TYR A 749 -3.79 -37.42 -13.09
CA TYR A 749 -2.53 -36.68 -13.02
C TYR A 749 -1.48 -37.36 -13.86
N GLN A 750 -1.33 -38.69 -13.77
CA GLN A 750 -0.28 -39.44 -14.46
C GLN A 750 -0.86 -40.61 -15.26
N ASP A 751 -1.37 -41.63 -14.57
CA ASP A 751 -1.90 -42.86 -15.15
C ASP A 751 -3.14 -43.39 -14.41
N GLU A 752 -3.72 -42.58 -13.53
CA GLU A 752 -4.96 -42.92 -12.83
C GLU A 752 -6.12 -43.12 -13.82
N SER A 753 -7.04 -44.03 -13.49
CA SER A 753 -8.29 -44.18 -14.22
C SER A 753 -9.36 -43.26 -13.60
N PRO A 754 -10.02 -42.40 -14.40
CA PRO A 754 -11.09 -41.56 -13.89
C PRO A 754 -12.29 -42.42 -13.43
N LEU A 755 -13.07 -41.87 -12.49
CA LEU A 755 -14.26 -42.53 -11.97
C LEU A 755 -15.28 -42.76 -13.10
N ASP A 756 -15.86 -43.96 -13.17
CA ASP A 756 -16.97 -44.26 -14.09
C ASP A 756 -18.27 -43.60 -13.59
N LEU A 757 -18.54 -42.40 -14.09
CA LEU A 757 -19.70 -41.59 -13.69
C LEU A 757 -21.02 -42.26 -14.07
N GLU A 758 -21.11 -42.94 -15.22
CA GLU A 758 -22.35 -43.59 -15.66
C GLU A 758 -22.71 -44.74 -14.71
N THR A 759 -21.74 -45.60 -14.39
CA THR A 759 -21.93 -46.68 -13.42
C THR A 759 -22.22 -46.11 -12.03
N TYR A 760 -21.57 -45.03 -11.62
CA TYR A 760 -21.81 -44.38 -10.33
C TYR A 760 -23.25 -43.84 -10.22
N GLY A 761 -23.71 -43.05 -11.19
CA GLY A 761 -25.07 -42.51 -11.20
C GLY A 761 -26.15 -43.59 -11.31
N ALA A 762 -25.92 -44.64 -12.10
CA ALA A 762 -26.80 -45.81 -12.16
C ALA A 762 -26.90 -46.55 -10.82
N SER A 763 -25.77 -46.73 -10.12
CA SER A 763 -25.72 -47.37 -8.80
C SER A 763 -26.42 -46.55 -7.73
N VAL A 764 -26.20 -45.22 -7.71
CA VAL A 764 -26.90 -44.30 -6.80
C VAL A 764 -28.41 -44.37 -7.03
N ARG A 765 -28.87 -44.35 -8.28
CA ARG A 765 -30.30 -44.50 -8.62
C ARG A 765 -30.90 -45.81 -8.12
N GLN A 766 -30.17 -46.91 -8.29
CA GLN A 766 -30.60 -48.22 -7.82
C GLN A 766 -30.70 -48.26 -6.29
N ILE A 767 -29.71 -47.72 -5.58
CA ILE A 767 -29.65 -47.69 -4.11
C ILE A 767 -30.73 -46.75 -3.54
N LEU A 768 -30.97 -45.60 -4.18
CA LEU A 768 -32.00 -44.64 -3.76
C LEU A 768 -33.42 -45.24 -3.86
N GLY A 769 -33.66 -46.22 -4.74
CA GLY A 769 -34.81 -47.12 -4.63
C GLY A 769 -36.19 -46.46 -4.72
N GLY A 770 -36.32 -45.34 -5.44
CA GLY A 770 -37.57 -44.59 -5.61
C GLY A 770 -37.92 -43.62 -4.48
N ARG A 771 -37.00 -43.38 -3.55
CA ARG A 771 -37.14 -42.34 -2.52
C ARG A 771 -37.17 -40.94 -3.15
N GLY A 772 -37.76 -39.98 -2.44
CA GLY A 772 -38.01 -38.62 -2.95
C GLY A 772 -36.92 -37.59 -2.68
N GLN A 773 -35.84 -37.95 -1.96
CA GLN A 773 -34.75 -37.01 -1.66
C GLN A 773 -34.00 -36.60 -2.92
N THR A 774 -33.61 -35.32 -2.97
CA THR A 774 -32.68 -34.81 -3.99
C THR A 774 -31.26 -35.22 -3.63
N ILE A 775 -30.49 -35.69 -4.60
CA ILE A 775 -29.06 -35.98 -4.45
C ILE A 775 -28.27 -34.72 -4.77
N ILE A 776 -27.32 -34.37 -3.90
CA ILE A 776 -26.37 -33.29 -4.12
C ILE A 776 -24.97 -33.88 -4.30
N LEU A 777 -24.20 -33.29 -5.22
CA LEU A 777 -22.77 -33.54 -5.37
C LEU A 777 -22.00 -32.23 -5.38
N GLU A 778 -20.82 -32.24 -4.75
CA GLU A 778 -19.95 -31.06 -4.59
C GLU A 778 -18.61 -31.16 -5.36
N PRO A 779 -18.57 -31.46 -6.67
CA PRO A 779 -17.31 -31.49 -7.41
C PRO A 779 -16.72 -30.10 -7.57
N GLY A 780 -15.40 -30.02 -7.42
CA GLY A 780 -14.63 -28.86 -7.85
C GLY A 780 -13.46 -29.30 -8.71
N ARG A 781 -12.52 -30.03 -8.09
CA ARG A 781 -11.30 -30.50 -8.77
C ARG A 781 -11.59 -31.31 -10.04
N SER A 782 -12.55 -32.22 -10.01
CA SER A 782 -12.90 -33.06 -11.17
C SER A 782 -13.45 -32.27 -12.36
N ILE A 783 -13.96 -31.06 -12.13
CA ILE A 783 -14.47 -30.17 -13.19
C ILE A 783 -13.34 -29.30 -13.77
N VAL A 784 -12.54 -28.67 -12.91
CA VAL A 784 -11.62 -27.60 -13.37
C VAL A 784 -10.15 -27.98 -13.45
N ALA A 785 -9.67 -29.03 -12.76
CA ALA A 785 -8.24 -29.28 -12.66
C ALA A 785 -7.60 -29.55 -14.01
N ASN A 786 -8.12 -30.56 -14.73
CA ASN A 786 -7.64 -30.94 -16.04
C ASN A 786 -8.12 -29.98 -17.15
N ALA A 787 -9.01 -29.04 -16.85
CA ALA A 787 -9.35 -27.96 -17.76
C ALA A 787 -8.26 -26.88 -17.84
N GLY A 788 -7.31 -26.85 -16.90
CA GLY A 788 -6.33 -25.77 -16.78
C GLY A 788 -4.87 -26.18 -16.88
N VAL A 789 -4.07 -25.33 -17.52
CA VAL A 789 -2.60 -25.40 -17.53
C VAL A 789 -1.99 -24.11 -16.95
N LEU A 790 -0.81 -24.21 -16.35
CA LEU A 790 0.04 -23.06 -16.03
C LEU A 790 1.19 -22.99 -17.04
N LEU A 791 1.21 -21.93 -17.83
CA LEU A 791 2.30 -21.61 -18.76
C LEU A 791 3.44 -20.93 -18.01
N THR A 792 4.66 -21.39 -18.26
CA THR A 792 5.89 -20.88 -17.65
C THR A 792 7.03 -20.94 -18.65
N ARG A 793 7.98 -20.02 -18.60
CA ARG A 793 9.11 -19.94 -19.53
C ARG A 793 10.42 -20.28 -18.83
N ILE A 794 11.26 -21.06 -19.51
CA ILE A 794 12.62 -21.34 -19.04
C ILE A 794 13.49 -20.10 -19.24
N GLU A 795 13.97 -19.52 -18.15
CA GLU A 795 14.95 -18.43 -18.16
C GLU A 795 16.33 -18.96 -18.57
N TYR A 796 16.77 -20.04 -17.90
CA TYR A 796 18.04 -20.68 -18.19
C TYR A 796 18.11 -22.12 -17.64
N LEU A 797 18.98 -22.92 -18.26
CA LEU A 797 19.27 -24.29 -17.86
C LEU A 797 20.59 -24.35 -17.08
N LYS A 798 20.60 -25.08 -15.97
CA LYS A 798 21.78 -25.34 -15.14
C LYS A 798 22.05 -26.84 -15.10
N GLU A 799 23.05 -27.25 -15.86
CA GLU A 799 23.51 -28.64 -15.85
C GLU A 799 24.32 -28.94 -14.58
N ALA A 800 24.13 -30.13 -14.04
CA ALA A 800 24.91 -30.62 -12.92
C ALA A 800 26.37 -30.85 -13.33
N SER A 801 27.31 -30.44 -12.47
CA SER A 801 28.75 -30.71 -12.66
C SER A 801 29.15 -32.13 -12.26
N GLU A 802 28.33 -32.81 -11.46
CA GLU A 802 28.54 -34.17 -10.95
C GLU A 802 27.52 -35.14 -11.56
N PRO A 803 27.87 -36.40 -11.85
CA PRO A 803 26.98 -37.37 -12.50
C PRO A 803 25.68 -37.67 -11.75
N ASP A 804 25.70 -37.55 -10.41
CA ASP A 804 24.60 -37.92 -9.53
C ASP A 804 23.77 -36.72 -9.04
N ALA A 805 24.08 -35.49 -9.49
CA ALA A 805 23.34 -34.29 -9.12
C ALA A 805 22.25 -33.96 -10.16
N PRO A 806 21.09 -33.41 -9.75
CA PRO A 806 20.01 -33.08 -10.68
C PRO A 806 20.37 -31.86 -11.55
N ASN A 807 19.94 -31.88 -12.81
CA ASN A 807 19.95 -30.69 -13.64
C ASN A 807 18.75 -29.81 -13.29
N PHE A 808 18.89 -28.49 -13.37
CA PHE A 808 17.81 -27.56 -13.07
C PHE A 808 17.39 -26.77 -14.31
N ALA A 809 16.10 -26.76 -14.60
CA ALA A 809 15.49 -25.80 -15.52
C ALA A 809 14.85 -24.68 -14.68
N VAL A 810 15.47 -23.49 -14.70
CA VAL A 810 14.97 -22.34 -13.95
C VAL A 810 13.91 -21.64 -14.78
N VAL A 811 12.70 -21.53 -14.23
CA VAL A 811 11.54 -20.94 -14.92
C VAL A 811 11.08 -19.65 -14.26
N ASP A 812 10.19 -18.90 -14.92
CA ASP A 812 9.65 -17.62 -14.41
C ASP A 812 8.44 -17.79 -13.45
N ALA A 813 7.75 -18.93 -13.48
CA ALA A 813 6.83 -19.35 -12.42
C ALA A 813 7.57 -19.82 -11.15
N ALA A 814 6.94 -19.68 -9.99
CA ALA A 814 7.49 -20.18 -8.72
C ALA A 814 6.44 -20.86 -7.83
N MET A 815 6.87 -21.34 -6.66
CA MET A 815 5.99 -21.89 -5.64
C MET A 815 4.89 -20.90 -5.20
N ASN A 816 5.09 -19.59 -5.33
CA ASN A 816 4.05 -18.62 -5.02
C ASN A 816 2.94 -18.57 -6.08
N ASP A 817 3.19 -19.09 -7.29
CA ASP A 817 2.20 -19.24 -8.35
C ASP A 817 1.49 -20.60 -8.22
N LEU A 818 2.26 -21.68 -8.03
CA LEU A 818 1.75 -23.04 -7.82
C LEU A 818 2.42 -23.67 -6.59
N ILE A 819 1.79 -23.50 -5.42
CA ILE A 819 2.38 -23.90 -4.12
C ILE A 819 2.33 -25.41 -3.86
N ARG A 820 1.43 -26.15 -4.53
CA ARG A 820 1.09 -27.54 -4.20
C ARG A 820 2.29 -28.51 -4.25
N PRO A 821 3.19 -28.45 -5.25
CA PRO A 821 4.39 -29.25 -5.27
C PRO A 821 5.28 -28.98 -4.04
N ALA A 822 5.47 -27.71 -3.66
CA ALA A 822 6.25 -27.34 -2.49
C ALA A 822 5.56 -27.71 -1.16
N LEU A 823 4.23 -27.55 -1.08
CA LEU A 823 3.46 -27.70 0.16
C LEU A 823 3.24 -29.17 0.57
N TYR A 824 2.89 -30.02 -0.40
CA TYR A 824 2.57 -31.43 -0.13
C TYR A 824 2.98 -32.36 -1.28
N GLN A 825 3.97 -31.97 -2.08
CA GLN A 825 4.56 -32.81 -3.15
C GLN A 825 3.53 -33.26 -4.20
N ALA A 826 2.56 -32.39 -4.49
CA ALA A 826 1.63 -32.65 -5.58
C ALA A 826 2.38 -32.86 -6.90
N TRP A 827 2.07 -33.97 -7.57
CA TRP A 827 2.63 -34.26 -8.88
C TRP A 827 1.81 -33.57 -9.97
N HIS A 828 2.48 -32.91 -10.91
CA HIS A 828 1.88 -32.33 -12.11
C HIS A 828 2.71 -32.72 -13.34
N ASP A 829 2.05 -33.04 -14.45
CA ASP A 829 2.77 -33.29 -15.70
C ASP A 829 3.31 -31.99 -16.28
N VAL A 830 4.43 -32.07 -16.99
CA VAL A 830 5.09 -30.90 -17.58
C VAL A 830 5.36 -31.19 -19.05
N LEU A 831 4.63 -30.48 -19.90
CA LEU A 831 4.70 -30.63 -21.35
C LEU A 831 5.49 -29.46 -21.94
N VAL A 832 6.33 -29.72 -22.94
CA VAL A 832 6.98 -28.67 -23.72
C VAL A 832 5.95 -28.14 -24.73
N VAL A 833 5.69 -26.84 -24.74
CA VAL A 833 4.68 -26.24 -25.63
C VAL A 833 5.13 -26.30 -27.09
N ASN A 834 6.42 -26.16 -27.35
CA ASN A 834 7.04 -26.19 -28.68
C ASN A 834 8.24 -27.15 -28.72
N PRO A 835 8.02 -28.48 -28.67
CA PRO A 835 9.09 -29.47 -28.57
C PRO A 835 10.04 -29.47 -29.78
N ASN A 836 11.32 -29.19 -29.53
CA ASN A 836 12.38 -29.47 -30.49
C ASN A 836 12.72 -30.97 -30.47
N ARG A 837 12.11 -31.73 -31.39
CA ARG A 837 12.27 -33.20 -31.50
C ARG A 837 13.68 -33.69 -31.81
N THR A 838 14.62 -32.79 -32.11
CA THR A 838 16.04 -33.15 -32.30
C THR A 838 16.83 -33.23 -30.99
N LEU A 839 16.32 -32.61 -29.91
CA LEU A 839 16.94 -32.64 -28.59
C LEU A 839 16.75 -34.00 -27.93
N GLN A 840 17.83 -34.54 -27.36
CA GLN A 840 17.77 -35.77 -26.56
C GLN A 840 17.21 -35.45 -25.16
N PRO A 841 16.20 -36.18 -24.67
CA PRO A 841 15.68 -35.99 -23.32
C PRO A 841 16.74 -36.17 -22.24
N ARG A 842 16.71 -35.31 -21.23
CA ARG A 842 17.53 -35.40 -20.01
C ARG A 842 16.63 -35.25 -18.78
N GLN A 843 17.14 -35.66 -17.61
CA GLN A 843 16.45 -35.49 -16.34
C GLN A 843 16.61 -34.05 -15.83
N TRP A 844 15.51 -33.39 -15.51
CA TRP A 844 15.43 -32.02 -15.03
C TRP A 844 14.52 -31.88 -13.81
N ASP A 845 14.96 -31.08 -12.85
CA ASP A 845 14.10 -30.44 -11.85
C ASP A 845 13.68 -29.06 -12.38
N ILE A 846 12.37 -28.79 -12.42
CA ILE A 846 11.79 -27.52 -12.84
C ILE A 846 11.63 -26.65 -11.59
N VAL A 847 12.44 -25.59 -11.48
CA VAL A 847 12.57 -24.76 -10.27
C VAL A 847 12.26 -23.30 -10.55
N GLY A 848 11.71 -22.61 -9.55
CA GLY A 848 11.40 -21.19 -9.67
C GLY A 848 12.54 -20.26 -9.26
N PRO A 849 12.32 -18.93 -9.33
CA PRO A 849 13.31 -17.90 -9.00
C PRO A 849 13.22 -17.41 -7.54
N VAL A 850 12.37 -18.01 -6.70
CA VAL A 850 12.21 -17.62 -5.29
C VAL A 850 13.38 -18.15 -4.46
N CYS A 851 13.90 -17.32 -3.55
CA CYS A 851 15.00 -17.67 -2.65
C CYS A 851 14.53 -18.60 -1.49
N GLU A 852 13.94 -19.73 -1.84
CA GLU A 852 13.52 -20.78 -0.92
C GLU A 852 13.98 -22.14 -1.46
N SER A 853 14.49 -22.98 -0.56
CA SER A 853 14.97 -24.33 -0.87
C SER A 853 13.87 -25.25 -1.42
N GLY A 854 12.61 -24.97 -1.08
CA GLY A 854 11.42 -25.65 -1.55
C GLY A 854 10.81 -25.12 -2.85
N ASP A 855 11.44 -24.17 -3.54
CA ASP A 855 10.88 -23.57 -4.75
C ASP A 855 11.04 -24.47 -5.99
N PHE A 856 10.11 -25.42 -6.14
CA PHE A 856 10.03 -26.27 -7.33
C PHE A 856 8.59 -26.43 -7.82
N ILE A 857 8.46 -26.56 -9.14
CA ILE A 857 7.20 -26.83 -9.83
C ILE A 857 7.06 -28.31 -10.14
N ALA A 858 8.17 -28.98 -10.49
CA ALA A 858 8.22 -30.41 -10.76
C ALA A 858 9.65 -30.94 -10.57
N LYS A 859 9.80 -32.21 -10.20
CA LYS A 859 11.10 -32.87 -10.05
C LYS A 859 11.20 -34.09 -10.97
N ASP A 860 12.40 -34.53 -11.32
CA ASP A 860 12.62 -35.77 -12.06
C ASP A 860 11.83 -35.86 -13.38
N ARG A 861 11.88 -34.80 -14.21
CA ARG A 861 11.22 -34.73 -15.51
C ARG A 861 12.20 -35.03 -16.66
N SER A 862 11.90 -36.07 -17.44
CA SER A 862 12.70 -36.45 -18.61
C SER A 862 12.25 -35.68 -19.86
N LEU A 863 12.88 -34.54 -20.12
CA LEU A 863 12.47 -33.59 -21.18
C LEU A 863 13.65 -33.15 -22.06
N GLY A 864 13.38 -32.91 -23.34
CA GLY A 864 14.30 -32.24 -24.27
C GLY A 864 14.07 -30.74 -24.21
N LEU A 865 14.91 -30.03 -23.45
CA LEU A 865 14.74 -28.60 -23.15
C LEU A 865 15.86 -27.75 -23.73
N GLU A 866 15.52 -26.52 -24.10
CA GLU A 866 16.46 -25.43 -24.40
C GLU A 866 16.04 -24.16 -23.63
N ALA A 867 16.94 -23.17 -23.53
CA ALA A 867 16.59 -21.90 -22.91
C ALA A 867 15.44 -21.21 -23.69
N ALA A 868 14.61 -20.46 -23.00
CA ALA A 868 13.41 -19.79 -23.52
C ALA A 868 12.26 -20.70 -24.01
N SER A 869 12.39 -22.04 -23.95
CA SER A 869 11.26 -22.94 -24.17
C SER A 869 10.11 -22.62 -23.21
N VAL A 870 8.88 -22.73 -23.70
CA VAL A 870 7.67 -22.58 -22.89
C VAL A 870 7.21 -23.96 -22.44
N LEU A 871 6.89 -24.08 -21.17
CA LEU A 871 6.33 -25.29 -20.56
C LEU A 871 4.88 -25.05 -20.18
N ALA A 872 4.05 -26.10 -20.32
CA ALA A 872 2.71 -26.16 -19.81
C ALA A 872 2.66 -27.18 -18.66
N VAL A 873 2.41 -26.69 -17.44
CA VAL A 873 2.19 -27.53 -16.26
C VAL A 873 0.71 -27.93 -16.26
N ALA A 874 0.45 -29.21 -16.51
CA ALA A 874 -0.90 -29.75 -16.66
C ALA A 874 -1.63 -29.89 -15.31
N SER A 875 -2.95 -30.07 -15.39
CA SER A 875 -3.83 -30.29 -14.23
C SER A 875 -3.76 -29.18 -13.17
N ALA A 876 -3.42 -27.96 -13.60
CA ALA A 876 -3.18 -26.80 -12.74
C ALA A 876 -4.42 -25.91 -12.56
N GLY A 877 -5.57 -26.33 -13.12
CA GLY A 877 -6.81 -25.55 -13.06
C GLY A 877 -7.49 -25.50 -11.70
N ALA A 878 -7.14 -26.42 -10.79
CA ALA A 878 -7.65 -26.48 -9.42
C ALA A 878 -6.53 -26.24 -8.41
N TYR A 879 -6.81 -25.42 -7.39
CA TYR A 879 -5.88 -25.12 -6.29
C TYR A 879 -4.53 -24.51 -6.73
N GLY A 880 -4.46 -23.97 -7.96
CA GLY A 880 -3.33 -23.17 -8.44
C GLY A 880 -3.47 -21.73 -7.97
N MET A 881 -4.03 -20.87 -8.81
CA MET A 881 -4.20 -19.45 -8.56
C MET A 881 -4.91 -19.10 -7.23
N VAL A 882 -5.88 -19.90 -6.79
CA VAL A 882 -6.58 -19.67 -5.51
C VAL A 882 -5.66 -19.83 -4.28
N GLN A 883 -4.53 -20.54 -4.42
CA GLN A 883 -3.48 -20.64 -3.39
C GLN A 883 -2.27 -19.73 -3.70
N ALA A 884 -2.29 -18.98 -4.80
CA ALA A 884 -1.19 -18.10 -5.18
C ALA A 884 -1.09 -16.87 -4.27
N SER A 885 0.13 -16.38 -4.09
CA SER A 885 0.43 -15.24 -3.21
C SER A 885 1.42 -14.26 -3.85
N ASN A 886 1.56 -13.08 -3.25
CA ASN A 886 2.56 -12.08 -3.63
C ASN A 886 3.87 -12.24 -2.84
N TYR A 887 4.23 -13.47 -2.48
CA TYR A 887 5.48 -13.75 -1.77
C TYR A 887 6.68 -13.21 -2.55
N ASN A 888 7.66 -12.65 -1.85
CA ASN A 888 8.76 -11.86 -2.43
C ASN A 888 8.33 -10.69 -3.33
N SER A 889 7.14 -10.12 -3.08
CA SER A 889 6.56 -9.03 -3.88
C SER A 889 6.39 -9.37 -5.37
N ARG A 890 6.32 -10.65 -5.72
CA ARG A 890 6.04 -11.09 -7.10
C ARG A 890 4.56 -10.90 -7.41
N GLY A 891 4.24 -10.38 -8.60
CA GLY A 891 2.86 -10.31 -9.08
C GLY A 891 2.26 -11.72 -9.23
N ARG A 892 0.95 -11.85 -9.07
CA ARG A 892 0.27 -13.13 -9.36
C ARG A 892 0.17 -13.31 -10.89
N ALA A 893 0.30 -14.55 -11.35
CA ALA A 893 0.09 -14.92 -12.75
C ALA A 893 -1.25 -14.38 -13.29
N CYS A 894 -1.33 -14.10 -14.59
CA CYS A 894 -2.62 -13.79 -15.20
C CYS A 894 -3.47 -15.07 -15.36
N GLU A 895 -4.78 -14.93 -15.48
CA GLU A 895 -5.72 -16.03 -15.74
C GLU A 895 -6.44 -15.77 -17.05
N ILE A 896 -6.54 -16.78 -17.91
CA ILE A 896 -7.12 -16.70 -19.25
C ILE A 896 -8.11 -17.85 -19.42
N MET A 897 -9.30 -17.56 -19.94
CA MET A 897 -10.25 -18.60 -20.33
C MET A 897 -10.32 -18.64 -21.86
N VAL A 898 -10.14 -19.82 -22.44
CA VAL A 898 -10.29 -20.05 -23.88
C VAL A 898 -11.70 -20.59 -24.19
N ASP A 899 -12.26 -20.14 -25.30
CA ASP A 899 -13.59 -20.50 -25.81
C ASP A 899 -13.52 -20.66 -27.33
N GLY A 900 -13.32 -21.88 -27.78
CA GLY A 900 -13.06 -22.23 -29.17
C GLY A 900 -11.75 -21.58 -29.65
N GLU A 901 -11.89 -20.56 -30.51
CA GLU A 901 -10.76 -19.80 -31.08
C GLU A 901 -10.46 -18.50 -30.30
N ARG A 902 -11.28 -18.16 -29.29
CA ARG A 902 -11.13 -16.92 -28.52
C ARG A 902 -10.35 -17.19 -27.25
N ALA A 903 -9.39 -16.32 -26.95
CA ALA A 903 -8.81 -16.19 -25.62
C ALA A 903 -9.40 -14.96 -24.94
N VAL A 904 -10.20 -15.17 -23.90
CA VAL A 904 -10.74 -14.09 -23.07
C VAL A 904 -9.82 -13.94 -21.88
N ASN A 905 -9.26 -12.74 -21.70
CA ASN A 905 -8.47 -12.41 -20.52
C ASN A 905 -9.39 -11.80 -19.44
N PRO A 906 -9.86 -12.56 -18.43
CA PRO A 906 -10.60 -12.02 -17.31
C PRO A 906 -9.79 -11.09 -16.39
N ARG A 907 -8.45 -11.02 -16.53
CA ARG A 907 -7.59 -10.15 -15.71
C ARG A 907 -6.56 -9.40 -16.58
N ARG A 908 -6.92 -8.19 -17.03
CA ARG A 908 -6.00 -7.32 -17.77
C ARG A 908 -4.73 -7.11 -16.94
N ARG A 909 -3.56 -7.10 -17.59
CA ARG A 909 -2.32 -6.64 -16.95
C ARG A 909 -2.58 -5.25 -16.34
N PRO A 910 -2.09 -4.96 -15.13
CA PRO A 910 -2.28 -3.65 -14.54
C PRO A 910 -1.78 -2.55 -15.48
N LEU A 911 -2.61 -1.52 -15.68
CA LEU A 911 -2.24 -0.36 -16.49
C LEU A 911 -1.21 0.45 -15.71
N VAL A 912 -0.02 0.60 -16.28
CA VAL A 912 1.08 1.35 -15.65
C VAL A 912 0.91 2.82 -15.95
N PHE A 913 0.91 3.64 -14.89
CA PHE A 913 0.89 5.09 -15.01
C PHE A 913 2.01 5.75 -14.20
N HIS A 914 2.33 6.97 -14.57
CA HIS A 914 3.33 7.81 -13.92
C HIS A 914 2.67 9.07 -13.39
N LYS A 915 2.84 9.31 -12.10
CA LYS A 915 2.38 10.53 -11.46
C LYS A 915 3.45 11.60 -11.58
N MET A 916 3.10 12.77 -12.09
CA MET A 916 4.04 13.85 -12.38
C MET A 916 3.40 15.19 -12.06
N HIS A 917 4.17 16.22 -11.73
CA HIS A 917 3.65 17.58 -11.61
C HIS A 917 4.55 18.61 -12.28
N SER A 918 3.99 19.76 -12.64
CA SER A 918 4.77 20.92 -13.08
C SER A 918 4.10 22.20 -12.61
N LEU A 919 4.83 22.97 -11.77
CA LEU A 919 4.41 24.23 -11.18
C LEU A 919 3.04 24.20 -10.47
N GLY A 920 2.76 23.11 -9.76
CA GLY A 920 1.49 22.91 -9.04
C GLY A 920 0.38 22.28 -9.87
N ASN A 921 0.54 22.10 -11.19
CA ASN A 921 -0.36 21.24 -11.96
C ASN A 921 0.02 19.78 -11.80
N ASP A 922 -0.98 18.95 -11.53
CA ASP A 922 -0.83 17.56 -11.19
C ASP A 922 -1.30 16.67 -12.35
N PHE A 923 -0.45 15.75 -12.80
CA PHE A 923 -0.65 14.97 -14.02
C PHE A 923 -0.58 13.48 -13.73
N MET A 924 -1.46 12.74 -14.40
CA MET A 924 -1.30 11.30 -14.62
C MET A 924 -0.79 11.12 -16.05
N VAL A 925 0.31 10.41 -16.24
CA VAL A 925 0.93 10.21 -17.55
C VAL A 925 1.01 8.72 -17.87
N ILE A 926 0.56 8.34 -19.06
CA ILE A 926 0.54 6.96 -19.54
C ILE A 926 1.38 6.88 -20.81
N ASP A 927 2.33 5.94 -20.82
CA ASP A 927 3.01 5.49 -22.03
C ASP A 927 2.15 4.45 -22.75
N ALA A 928 1.41 4.87 -23.78
CA ALA A 928 0.65 3.98 -24.67
C ALA A 928 1.44 3.57 -25.92
N VAL A 929 2.76 3.82 -25.95
CA VAL A 929 3.67 3.28 -26.96
C VAL A 929 4.07 1.85 -26.60
N SER A 930 4.32 1.59 -25.31
CA SER A 930 4.75 0.28 -24.81
C SER A 930 3.62 -0.61 -24.28
N GLN A 931 2.43 -0.05 -24.03
CA GLN A 931 1.27 -0.80 -23.53
C GLN A 931 -0.02 -0.46 -24.29
N SER A 932 -0.93 -1.43 -24.41
CA SER A 932 -2.24 -1.20 -25.00
C SER A 932 -3.17 -0.54 -23.99
N ILE A 933 -3.94 0.44 -24.46
CA ILE A 933 -4.87 1.17 -23.61
C ILE A 933 -6.24 1.34 -24.29
N ASP A 934 -7.28 1.12 -23.49
CA ASP A 934 -8.67 1.29 -23.89
C ASP A 934 -9.36 2.11 -22.80
N LEU A 935 -9.73 3.35 -23.12
CA LEU A 935 -10.25 4.34 -22.16
C LEU A 935 -11.64 4.81 -22.55
N SER A 936 -12.55 4.76 -21.58
CA SER A 936 -13.77 5.55 -21.61
C SER A 936 -13.56 6.85 -20.85
N ASN A 937 -14.29 7.91 -21.24
CA ASN A 937 -14.28 9.18 -20.50
C ASN A 937 -14.69 8.99 -19.03
N GLN A 938 -15.55 8.00 -18.76
CA GLN A 938 -16.00 7.66 -17.40
C GLN A 938 -14.86 7.08 -16.55
N ALA A 939 -14.00 6.23 -17.12
CA ALA A 939 -12.82 5.71 -16.41
C ALA A 939 -11.83 6.85 -16.10
N ILE A 940 -11.60 7.75 -17.05
CA ILE A 940 -10.74 8.93 -16.85
C ILE A 940 -11.30 9.80 -15.71
N ALA A 941 -12.60 10.07 -15.69
CA ALA A 941 -13.23 10.84 -14.63
C ALA A 941 -13.13 10.14 -13.26
N ALA A 942 -13.31 8.82 -13.21
CA ALA A 942 -13.17 8.04 -11.99
C ALA A 942 -11.73 8.04 -11.46
N TRP A 943 -10.72 7.98 -12.35
CA TRP A 943 -9.32 8.08 -11.95
C TRP A 943 -8.91 9.50 -11.57
N GLY A 944 -9.54 10.50 -12.17
CA GLY A 944 -9.30 11.92 -11.90
C GLY A 944 -9.91 12.40 -10.58
N ASP A 945 -10.91 11.68 -10.05
CA ASP A 945 -11.48 11.92 -8.72
C ASP A 945 -10.38 11.85 -7.65
N ARG A 946 -10.17 12.95 -6.93
CA ARG A 946 -9.08 13.09 -5.96
C ARG A 946 -9.33 12.34 -4.65
N HIS A 947 -10.54 11.85 -4.41
CA HIS A 947 -10.91 11.09 -3.21
C HIS A 947 -10.95 9.59 -3.45
N ARG A 948 -11.33 9.15 -4.66
CA ARG A 948 -11.57 7.74 -5.00
C ARG A 948 -10.65 7.20 -6.10
N GLY A 949 -10.05 8.08 -6.88
CA GLY A 949 -9.14 7.75 -7.98
C GLY A 949 -7.68 8.01 -7.64
N VAL A 950 -6.85 8.02 -8.68
CA VAL A 950 -5.44 8.45 -8.61
C VAL A 950 -5.35 9.94 -8.25
N GLY A 951 -6.35 10.73 -8.67
CA GLY A 951 -6.39 12.18 -8.61
C GLY A 951 -5.44 12.79 -9.63
N PHE A 952 -5.89 13.75 -10.44
CA PHE A 952 -5.04 14.57 -11.33
C PHE A 952 -5.82 15.76 -11.86
N ASP A 953 -5.13 16.81 -12.32
CA ASP A 953 -5.74 17.90 -13.10
C ASP A 953 -5.97 17.45 -14.55
N GLN A 954 -4.97 16.78 -15.14
CA GLN A 954 -5.05 16.23 -16.50
C GLN A 954 -4.39 14.87 -16.64
N LEU A 955 -5.02 14.00 -17.44
CA LEU A 955 -4.47 12.76 -17.93
C LEU A 955 -3.76 13.00 -19.27
N LEU A 956 -2.53 12.51 -19.35
CA LEU A 956 -1.59 12.70 -20.44
C LEU A 956 -1.25 11.35 -21.07
N ILE A 957 -1.54 11.15 -22.36
CA ILE A 957 -1.29 9.85 -23.03
C ILE A 957 -0.29 10.04 -24.16
N ILE A 958 0.82 9.32 -24.08
CA ILE A 958 1.90 9.32 -25.08
C ILE A 958 1.65 8.16 -26.05
N GLU A 959 1.60 8.44 -27.34
CA GLU A 959 1.23 7.49 -28.38
C GLU A 959 2.24 7.47 -29.53
N ALA A 960 2.20 6.40 -30.32
CA ALA A 960 2.96 6.32 -31.56
C ALA A 960 2.60 7.49 -32.52
N PRO A 961 3.53 7.96 -33.35
CA PRO A 961 3.30 9.11 -34.20
C PRO A 961 2.23 8.82 -35.27
N SER A 962 1.20 9.68 -35.34
CA SER A 962 0.16 9.65 -36.36
C SER A 962 0.59 10.25 -37.71
N THR A 963 1.79 10.82 -37.78
CA THR A 963 2.36 11.45 -38.97
C THR A 963 3.88 11.24 -39.01
N PRO A 964 4.49 11.03 -40.20
CA PRO A 964 5.94 10.85 -40.33
C PRO A 964 6.76 12.11 -39.98
N LYS A 965 6.11 13.23 -39.70
CA LYS A 965 6.77 14.48 -39.26
C LYS A 965 6.94 14.58 -37.73
N ALA A 966 6.33 13.68 -36.96
CA ALA A 966 6.39 13.67 -35.50
C ALA A 966 7.12 12.43 -34.99
N ASP A 967 7.74 12.56 -33.82
CA ASP A 967 8.36 11.46 -33.07
C ASP A 967 7.33 10.73 -32.19
N PHE A 968 6.42 11.48 -31.57
CA PHE A 968 5.32 10.97 -30.74
C PHE A 968 4.03 11.76 -30.98
N SER A 969 2.89 11.12 -30.77
CA SER A 969 1.60 11.80 -30.60
C SER A 969 1.25 11.90 -29.12
N TYR A 970 0.47 12.90 -28.75
CA TYR A 970 0.10 13.13 -27.36
C TYR A 970 -1.35 13.63 -27.24
N ARG A 971 -2.13 12.97 -26.39
CA ARG A 971 -3.53 13.31 -26.07
C ARG A 971 -3.68 13.78 -24.63
N ILE A 972 -4.62 14.70 -24.42
CA ILE A 972 -4.89 15.33 -23.12
C ILE A 972 -6.36 15.19 -22.79
N PHE A 973 -6.62 14.76 -21.56
CA PHE A 973 -7.94 14.75 -20.98
C PHE A 973 -7.91 15.51 -19.65
N ASN A 974 -8.92 16.32 -19.39
CA ASN A 974 -9.12 16.93 -18.09
C ASN A 974 -9.64 15.89 -17.08
N ALA A 975 -9.61 16.23 -15.79
CA ALA A 975 -10.09 15.38 -14.71
C ALA A 975 -11.55 14.91 -14.87
N ASP A 976 -12.39 15.63 -15.63
CA ASP A 976 -13.78 15.27 -15.92
C ASP A 976 -13.94 14.36 -17.17
N GLY A 977 -12.83 13.97 -17.81
CA GLY A 977 -12.81 13.17 -19.03
C GLY A 977 -13.00 13.97 -20.34
N SER A 978 -13.20 15.28 -20.28
CA SER A 978 -13.23 16.14 -21.48
C SER A 978 -11.85 16.27 -22.13
N SER A 979 -11.78 16.40 -23.45
CA SER A 979 -10.49 16.53 -24.16
C SER A 979 -9.96 17.96 -24.15
N ALA A 980 -8.64 18.10 -24.05
CA ALA A 980 -7.93 19.37 -24.17
C ALA A 980 -6.94 19.34 -25.34
N GLN A 981 -6.70 20.50 -25.96
CA GLN A 981 -5.88 20.56 -27.19
C GLN A 981 -4.38 20.72 -26.93
N GLN A 982 -4.01 21.45 -25.86
CA GLN A 982 -2.61 21.70 -25.52
C GLN A 982 -2.48 22.07 -24.03
N CYS A 983 -1.41 21.61 -23.38
CA CYS A 983 -1.05 21.98 -22.02
C CYS A 983 0.45 22.29 -21.92
N GLY A 984 0.81 23.56 -21.78
CA GLY A 984 2.21 23.97 -21.74
C GLY A 984 3.01 23.34 -20.58
N ASN A 985 2.38 23.09 -19.43
CA ASN A 985 3.02 22.43 -18.29
C ASN A 985 3.10 20.90 -18.49
N GLY A 986 2.03 20.28 -19.01
CA GLY A 986 1.97 18.86 -19.32
C GLY A 986 2.97 18.43 -20.41
N THR A 987 3.22 19.28 -21.41
CA THR A 987 4.22 18.98 -22.47
C THR A 987 5.64 18.77 -21.93
N ARG A 988 6.01 19.48 -20.85
CA ARG A 988 7.31 19.26 -20.19
C ARG A 988 7.34 17.93 -19.43
N CYS A 989 6.25 17.55 -18.77
CA CYS A 989 6.14 16.26 -18.09
C CYS A 989 6.25 15.08 -19.06
N VAL A 990 5.52 15.07 -20.18
CA VAL A 990 5.60 13.96 -21.16
C VAL A 990 6.95 13.88 -21.84
N ALA A 991 7.58 15.02 -22.12
CA ALA A 991 8.94 15.04 -22.65
C ALA A 991 9.95 14.45 -21.66
N MET A 992 9.87 14.82 -20.38
CA MET A 992 10.73 14.24 -19.35
C MET A 992 10.55 12.72 -19.26
N LEU A 993 9.30 12.25 -19.28
CA LEU A 993 8.99 10.83 -19.16
C LEU A 993 9.51 10.01 -20.34
N VAL A 994 9.38 10.51 -21.59
CA VAL A 994 9.96 9.84 -22.78
C VAL A 994 11.45 9.59 -22.63
N GLN A 995 12.18 10.57 -22.09
CA GLN A 995 13.62 10.43 -21.87
C GLN A 995 13.93 9.45 -20.73
N GLN A 996 13.17 9.50 -19.62
CA GLN A 996 13.34 8.60 -18.48
C GLN A 996 13.03 7.14 -18.82
N LEU A 997 12.00 6.90 -19.64
CA LEU A 997 11.62 5.56 -20.10
C LEU A 997 12.52 5.04 -21.24
N GLY A 998 13.46 5.85 -21.74
CA GLY A 998 14.34 5.47 -22.85
C GLY A 998 13.61 5.29 -24.19
N LEU A 999 12.42 5.89 -24.34
CA LEU A 999 11.60 5.76 -25.56
C LEU A 999 12.23 6.50 -26.76
N SER A 1000 13.09 7.49 -26.53
CA SER A 1000 13.87 8.16 -27.56
C SER A 1000 15.17 8.75 -27.02
N ALA A 1001 16.24 8.67 -27.82
CA ALA A 1001 17.54 9.29 -27.53
C ALA A 1001 17.72 10.68 -28.17
N LYS A 1002 16.70 11.22 -28.86
CA LYS A 1002 16.80 12.52 -29.54
C LYS A 1002 16.79 13.68 -28.53
N GLN A 1003 17.73 14.61 -28.69
CA GLN A 1003 17.78 15.85 -27.89
C GLN A 1003 16.63 16.83 -28.17
N LYS A 1004 16.07 16.76 -29.38
CA LYS A 1004 14.92 17.56 -29.79
C LYS A 1004 13.86 16.62 -30.34
N LEU A 1005 12.67 16.69 -29.77
CA LEU A 1005 11.52 15.89 -30.19
C LEU A 1005 10.49 16.78 -30.87
N VAL A 1006 9.89 16.25 -31.93
CA VAL A 1006 8.72 16.82 -32.59
C VAL A 1006 7.48 16.05 -32.12
N TRP A 1007 6.51 16.77 -31.57
CA TRP A 1007 5.29 16.20 -31.03
C TRP A 1007 4.09 16.61 -31.86
N GLN A 1008 3.11 15.71 -31.98
CA GLN A 1008 1.80 16.02 -32.52
C GLN A 1008 0.75 16.06 -31.40
N SER A 1009 0.03 17.17 -31.26
CA SER A 1009 -1.18 17.28 -30.44
C SER A 1009 -2.39 17.65 -31.30
N ALA A 1010 -3.58 17.80 -30.69
CA ALA A 1010 -4.75 18.31 -31.39
C ALA A 1010 -4.60 19.78 -31.85
N ALA A 1011 -3.69 20.55 -31.24
CA ALA A 1011 -3.39 21.93 -31.62
C ALA A 1011 -2.37 22.05 -32.77
N GLY A 1012 -1.66 20.96 -33.13
CA GLY A 1012 -0.67 20.94 -34.19
C GLY A 1012 0.68 20.37 -33.76
N LEU A 1013 1.71 20.66 -34.56
CA LEU A 1013 3.09 20.22 -34.28
C LEU A 1013 3.78 21.22 -33.36
N PHE A 1014 4.46 20.72 -32.32
CA PHE A 1014 5.33 21.50 -31.46
C PHE A 1014 6.64 20.75 -31.18
N THR A 1015 7.62 21.42 -30.57
CA THR A 1015 8.92 20.82 -30.27
C THR A 1015 9.28 20.96 -28.81
N THR A 1016 9.91 19.92 -28.26
CA THR A 1016 10.57 19.99 -26.94
C THR A 1016 12.07 19.78 -27.10
N ASP A 1017 12.85 20.47 -26.29
CA ASP A 1017 14.32 20.45 -26.32
C ASP A 1017 14.87 20.13 -24.92
N PHE A 1018 15.75 19.14 -24.86
CA PHE A 1018 16.38 18.60 -23.64
C PHE A 1018 17.76 19.18 -23.35
N SER A 1019 18.03 20.41 -23.77
CA SER A 1019 19.28 21.12 -23.47
C SER A 1019 19.65 21.20 -21.97
N SER A 1020 18.73 20.85 -21.06
CA SER A 1020 18.99 20.62 -19.63
C SER A 1020 18.21 19.39 -19.10
N PRO A 1021 18.79 18.58 -18.18
CA PRO A 1021 18.09 17.44 -17.56
C PRO A 1021 16.89 17.83 -16.70
N THR A 1022 16.86 19.07 -16.20
CA THR A 1022 15.83 19.57 -15.26
C THR A 1022 14.97 20.69 -15.84
N GLN A 1023 15.37 21.28 -16.97
CA GLN A 1023 14.65 22.38 -17.63
C GLN A 1023 14.38 22.05 -19.09
N ILE A 1024 13.21 21.46 -19.34
CA ILE A 1024 12.73 21.15 -20.68
C ILE A 1024 12.16 22.42 -21.30
N GLU A 1025 12.68 22.82 -22.45
CA GLU A 1025 12.11 23.90 -23.25
C GLU A 1025 11.02 23.35 -24.16
N THR A 1026 9.86 23.98 -24.18
CA THR A 1026 8.73 23.64 -25.06
C THR A 1026 8.36 24.86 -25.92
N THR A 1027 8.13 24.62 -27.20
CA THR A 1027 7.68 25.64 -28.15
C THR A 1027 6.15 25.80 -28.03
N MET A 1028 5.70 27.02 -27.75
CA MET A 1028 4.30 27.42 -27.74
C MET A 1028 3.89 27.96 -29.13
N THR A 1029 2.71 28.56 -29.22
CA THR A 1029 2.19 29.19 -30.45
C THR A 1029 2.84 30.54 -30.72
N VAL A 1030 2.69 31.03 -31.96
CA VAL A 1030 2.97 32.43 -32.30
C VAL A 1030 1.84 33.29 -31.69
N PRO A 1031 2.16 34.34 -30.91
CA PRO A 1031 1.13 35.16 -30.27
C PRO A 1031 0.25 35.87 -31.31
N VAL A 1032 -1.06 35.85 -31.10
CA VAL A 1032 -1.98 36.70 -31.88
C VAL A 1032 -2.11 38.04 -31.19
N LEU A 1033 -1.72 39.10 -31.91
CA LEU A 1033 -1.61 40.47 -31.38
C LEU A 1033 -2.64 41.42 -31.98
N ASN A 1034 -3.15 41.10 -33.16
CA ASN A 1034 -4.19 41.88 -33.81
C ASN A 1034 -5.52 41.61 -33.11
N HIS A 1035 -6.12 42.64 -32.53
CA HIS A 1035 -7.36 42.52 -31.77
C HIS A 1035 -8.52 41.96 -32.62
N ALA A 1036 -8.51 42.15 -33.94
CA ALA A 1036 -9.52 41.58 -34.84
C ALA A 1036 -9.44 40.04 -34.97
N ASP A 1037 -8.28 39.46 -34.65
CA ASP A 1037 -8.03 38.02 -34.72
C ASP A 1037 -8.04 37.36 -33.32
N ILE A 1038 -8.18 38.16 -32.27
CA ILE A 1038 -8.46 37.70 -30.91
C ILE A 1038 -9.98 37.71 -30.73
N PRO A 1039 -10.59 36.76 -29.99
CA PRO A 1039 -11.96 36.87 -29.50
C PRO A 1039 -12.14 38.05 -28.51
N PHE A 1040 -11.98 39.27 -29.03
CA PHE A 1040 -12.03 40.54 -28.32
C PHE A 1040 -12.88 41.53 -29.13
N ALA A 1041 -13.89 42.11 -28.48
CA ALA A 1041 -14.83 43.06 -29.06
C ALA A 1041 -14.47 44.50 -28.62
N PRO A 1042 -13.62 45.22 -29.39
CA PRO A 1042 -13.12 46.55 -29.00
C PRO A 1042 -14.23 47.59 -28.83
N GLU A 1043 -15.40 47.41 -29.43
CA GLU A 1043 -16.58 48.26 -29.26
C GLU A 1043 -17.09 48.34 -27.81
N HIS A 1044 -16.69 47.39 -26.95
CA HIS A 1044 -16.98 47.38 -25.52
C HIS A 1044 -15.85 47.96 -24.67
N SER A 1045 -14.96 48.76 -25.27
CA SER A 1045 -13.80 49.34 -24.61
C SER A 1045 -13.48 50.75 -25.11
N ASP A 1046 -12.86 51.56 -24.26
CA ASP A 1046 -12.31 52.85 -24.68
C ASP A 1046 -10.87 52.67 -25.17
N THR A 1047 -10.56 53.25 -26.32
CA THR A 1047 -9.20 53.26 -26.87
C THR A 1047 -8.30 54.20 -26.07
N THR A 1048 -7.03 53.83 -25.94
CA THR A 1048 -6.00 54.69 -25.31
C THR A 1048 -5.02 55.22 -26.36
N ASP A 1049 -4.10 56.09 -25.95
CA ASP A 1049 -3.00 56.57 -26.82
C ASP A 1049 -2.07 55.44 -27.29
N ASN A 1050 -2.12 54.26 -26.65
CA ASN A 1050 -1.43 53.05 -27.07
C ASN A 1050 -2.42 52.11 -27.79
N PRO A 1051 -2.22 51.77 -29.08
CA PRO A 1051 -3.15 50.95 -29.86
C PRO A 1051 -3.28 49.49 -29.36
N SER A 1052 -2.40 49.05 -28.46
CA SER A 1052 -2.44 47.73 -27.84
C SER A 1052 -3.10 47.73 -26.45
N VAL A 1053 -3.61 48.87 -25.97
CA VAL A 1053 -4.19 49.02 -24.63
C VAL A 1053 -5.60 49.56 -24.72
N PHE A 1054 -6.50 48.87 -24.03
CA PHE A 1054 -7.93 49.18 -23.97
C PHE A 1054 -8.36 49.39 -22.53
N THR A 1055 -9.29 50.31 -22.31
CA THR A 1055 -9.90 50.51 -21.00
C THR A 1055 -11.25 49.80 -20.95
N LEU A 1056 -11.39 48.85 -20.03
CA LEU A 1056 -12.64 48.12 -19.77
C LEU A 1056 -13.33 48.71 -18.54
N GLN A 1057 -14.65 48.87 -18.61
CA GLN A 1057 -15.48 49.33 -17.51
C GLN A 1057 -16.21 48.13 -16.90
N ALA A 1058 -15.82 47.72 -15.69
CA ALA A 1058 -16.44 46.60 -15.00
C ALA A 1058 -16.92 47.04 -13.61
N GLY A 1059 -18.23 47.15 -13.44
CA GLY A 1059 -18.83 47.75 -12.23
C GLY A 1059 -18.57 49.25 -12.13
N GLU A 1060 -18.16 49.73 -10.95
CA GLU A 1060 -17.75 51.12 -10.72
C GLU A 1060 -16.24 51.37 -11.01
N GLN A 1061 -15.53 50.35 -11.51
CA GLN A 1061 -14.08 50.37 -11.68
C GLN A 1061 -13.67 50.30 -13.16
N SER A 1062 -12.59 51.00 -13.50
CA SER A 1062 -12.01 51.01 -14.85
C SER A 1062 -10.65 50.33 -14.88
N PHE A 1063 -10.45 49.38 -15.80
CA PHE A 1063 -9.24 48.57 -15.90
C PHE A 1063 -8.55 48.75 -17.25
N LYS A 1064 -7.24 48.99 -17.25
CA LYS A 1064 -6.45 49.00 -18.48
C LYS A 1064 -5.93 47.59 -18.77
N VAL A 1065 -6.32 47.04 -19.91
CA VAL A 1065 -5.95 45.67 -20.33
C VAL A 1065 -5.20 45.69 -21.65
N THR A 1066 -4.26 44.76 -21.80
CA THR A 1066 -3.61 44.42 -23.06
C THR A 1066 -4.14 43.05 -23.51
N PRO A 1067 -5.03 42.99 -24.52
CA PRO A 1067 -5.55 41.73 -25.04
C PRO A 1067 -4.48 41.06 -25.90
N VAL A 1068 -4.16 39.80 -25.58
CA VAL A 1068 -3.26 38.94 -26.36
C VAL A 1068 -3.84 37.53 -26.42
N SER A 1069 -3.48 36.74 -27.43
CA SER A 1069 -3.83 35.32 -27.44
C SER A 1069 -2.61 34.42 -27.65
N MET A 1070 -2.57 33.35 -26.85
CA MET A 1070 -1.61 32.24 -26.97
C MET A 1070 -2.30 30.95 -27.44
N GLY A 1071 -3.45 31.08 -28.11
CA GLY A 1071 -4.38 29.99 -28.45
C GLY A 1071 -5.73 30.14 -27.73
N ASN A 1072 -5.75 30.82 -26.59
CA ASN A 1072 -6.94 31.31 -25.90
C ASN A 1072 -6.80 32.81 -25.54
N PRO A 1073 -7.89 33.56 -25.33
CA PRO A 1073 -7.82 35.00 -25.03
C PRO A 1073 -7.25 35.27 -23.63
N HIS A 1074 -6.34 36.24 -23.53
CA HIS A 1074 -5.80 36.74 -22.27
C HIS A 1074 -6.01 38.25 -22.13
N ALA A 1075 -6.46 38.66 -20.94
CA ALA A 1075 -6.53 40.06 -20.53
C ALA A 1075 -5.38 40.35 -19.57
N VAL A 1076 -4.31 41.00 -20.02
CA VAL A 1076 -3.14 41.30 -19.17
C VAL A 1076 -3.23 42.71 -18.59
N LEU A 1077 -3.12 42.82 -17.27
CA LEU A 1077 -3.09 44.07 -16.52
C LEU A 1077 -1.72 44.28 -15.90
N PHE A 1078 -1.26 45.53 -15.84
CA PHE A 1078 -0.04 45.90 -15.13
C PHE A 1078 -0.38 46.56 -13.79
N CYS A 1079 0.28 46.11 -12.72
CA CYS A 1079 0.09 46.63 -11.36
C CYS A 1079 1.44 46.91 -10.68
N ASP A 1080 1.44 47.85 -9.73
CA ASP A 1080 2.64 48.22 -8.98
C ASP A 1080 2.90 47.23 -7.84
N ASP A 1081 1.85 46.73 -7.19
CA ASP A 1081 1.89 45.69 -6.16
C ASP A 1081 0.79 44.67 -6.41
N ILE A 1082 1.19 43.43 -6.69
CA ILE A 1082 0.27 42.33 -7.00
C ILE A 1082 -0.35 41.68 -5.76
N PHE A 1083 0.26 41.88 -4.58
CA PHE A 1083 -0.17 41.23 -3.34
C PHE A 1083 -1.33 41.95 -2.65
N SER A 1084 -1.57 43.22 -3.00
CA SER A 1084 -2.67 44.03 -2.48
C SER A 1084 -3.96 43.95 -3.32
N LEU A 1085 -3.95 43.21 -4.43
CA LEU A 1085 -5.11 43.05 -5.30
C LEU A 1085 -6.00 41.89 -4.86
N ASP A 1086 -7.31 42.14 -4.82
CA ASP A 1086 -8.33 41.10 -4.77
C ASP A 1086 -8.51 40.50 -6.17
N ILE A 1087 -7.77 39.42 -6.43
CA ILE A 1087 -7.73 38.75 -7.73
C ILE A 1087 -9.04 38.06 -8.05
N ASP A 1088 -9.76 37.56 -7.04
CA ASP A 1088 -11.02 36.84 -7.25
C ASP A 1088 -12.12 37.81 -7.67
N GLU A 1089 -12.21 38.98 -7.01
CA GLU A 1089 -13.16 40.03 -7.39
C GLU A 1089 -12.87 40.57 -8.79
N ILE A 1090 -11.63 41.03 -9.04
CA ILE A 1090 -11.27 41.68 -10.31
C ILE A 1090 -11.23 40.65 -11.45
N GLY A 1091 -10.71 39.46 -11.18
CA GLY A 1091 -10.63 38.36 -12.14
C GLY A 1091 -12.00 37.87 -12.56
N GLY A 1092 -12.95 37.71 -11.62
CA GLY A 1092 -14.33 37.33 -11.92
C GLY A 1092 -15.04 38.35 -12.82
N LEU A 1093 -14.84 39.64 -12.56
CA LEU A 1093 -15.41 40.74 -13.36
C LEU A 1093 -14.87 40.77 -14.79
N LEU A 1094 -13.56 40.60 -14.97
CA LEU A 1094 -12.92 40.76 -16.28
C LEU A 1094 -12.98 39.50 -17.14
N THR A 1095 -12.99 38.30 -16.52
CA THR A 1095 -13.08 37.01 -17.23
C THR A 1095 -14.34 36.91 -18.07
N SER A 1096 -15.46 37.49 -17.60
CA SER A 1096 -16.77 37.44 -18.24
C SER A 1096 -17.20 38.76 -18.90
N HIS A 1097 -16.27 39.72 -19.02
CA HIS A 1097 -16.56 41.04 -19.54
C HIS A 1097 -17.03 40.97 -21.02
N PRO A 1098 -18.03 41.78 -21.46
CA PRO A 1098 -18.54 41.74 -22.83
C PRO A 1098 -17.48 41.95 -23.93
N ALA A 1099 -16.39 42.65 -23.61
CA ALA A 1099 -15.24 42.81 -24.51
C ALA A 1099 -14.51 41.49 -24.82
N PHE A 1100 -14.70 40.43 -24.03
CA PHE A 1100 -14.23 39.08 -24.32
C PHE A 1100 -15.47 38.17 -24.46
N PRO A 1101 -16.09 38.08 -25.65
CA PRO A 1101 -17.35 37.34 -25.84
C PRO A 1101 -17.23 35.83 -25.54
N GLU A 1102 -16.03 35.28 -25.69
CA GLU A 1102 -15.72 33.90 -25.30
C GLU A 1102 -15.20 33.81 -23.85
N GLY A 1103 -14.95 34.93 -23.19
CA GLY A 1103 -14.24 35.03 -21.91
C GLY A 1103 -12.72 34.89 -22.06
N ALA A 1104 -11.98 35.40 -21.07
CA ALA A 1104 -10.53 35.47 -21.12
C ALA A 1104 -9.87 35.05 -19.80
N ASN A 1105 -8.65 34.55 -19.88
CA ASN A 1105 -7.80 34.37 -18.70
C ASN A 1105 -7.20 35.73 -18.32
N VAL A 1106 -7.37 36.14 -17.07
CA VAL A 1106 -6.96 37.47 -16.59
C VAL A 1106 -5.60 37.37 -15.90
N GLY A 1107 -4.59 38.02 -16.47
CA GLY A 1107 -3.22 38.01 -15.96
C GLY A 1107 -2.86 39.32 -15.26
N PHE A 1108 -2.54 39.26 -13.97
CA PHE A 1108 -2.11 40.41 -13.18
C PHE A 1108 -0.59 40.42 -13.12
N CYS A 1109 0.04 41.37 -13.81
CA CYS A 1109 1.48 41.40 -14.03
C CYS A 1109 2.13 42.56 -13.25
N GLN A 1110 3.01 42.23 -12.31
CA GLN A 1110 3.91 43.19 -11.66
C GLN A 1110 5.29 43.08 -12.31
N VAL A 1111 5.72 44.15 -12.99
CA VAL A 1111 7.06 44.20 -13.59
C VAL A 1111 8.05 44.61 -12.51
N VAL A 1112 8.97 43.70 -12.17
CA VAL A 1112 9.99 43.96 -11.15
C VAL A 1112 11.22 44.58 -11.81
N ASP A 1113 11.68 44.02 -12.92
CA ASP A 1113 12.74 44.56 -13.77
C ASP A 1113 12.60 44.06 -15.22
N ARG A 1114 13.56 44.40 -16.10
CA ARG A 1114 13.51 44.04 -17.53
C ARG A 1114 13.64 42.53 -17.80
N GLN A 1115 14.00 41.71 -16.83
CA GLN A 1115 14.18 40.26 -16.96
C GLN A 1115 13.32 39.47 -15.96
N PHE A 1116 12.51 40.14 -15.12
CA PHE A 1116 11.73 39.48 -14.08
C PHE A 1116 10.35 40.13 -13.89
N ILE A 1117 9.31 39.30 -13.96
CA ILE A 1117 7.93 39.68 -13.63
C ILE A 1117 7.35 38.72 -12.59
N ARG A 1118 6.40 39.23 -11.79
CA ARG A 1118 5.50 38.41 -10.96
C ARG A 1118 4.13 38.40 -11.61
N LEU A 1119 3.48 37.23 -11.59
CA LEU A 1119 2.21 37.01 -12.25
C LEU A 1119 1.28 36.19 -11.35
N ARG A 1120 0.03 36.64 -11.24
CA ARG A 1120 -1.11 35.85 -10.73
C ARG A 1120 -2.13 35.77 -11.86
N VAL A 1121 -2.77 34.62 -12.03
CA VAL A 1121 -3.70 34.38 -13.14
C VAL A 1121 -5.03 33.90 -12.59
N PHE A 1122 -6.10 34.53 -13.03
CA PHE A 1122 -7.46 34.05 -12.84
C PHE A 1122 -7.95 33.44 -14.16
N GLU A 1123 -8.20 32.14 -14.17
CA GLU A 1123 -8.60 31.40 -15.36
C GLU A 1123 -10.11 31.24 -15.47
N ARG A 1124 -10.59 31.31 -16.71
CA ARG A 1124 -12.02 31.15 -17.02
C ARG A 1124 -12.51 29.76 -16.59
N GLY A 1125 -13.39 29.74 -15.60
CA GLY A 1125 -14.02 28.51 -15.08
C GLY A 1125 -13.20 27.75 -14.03
N ALA A 1126 -12.00 28.24 -13.67
CA ALA A 1126 -11.14 27.60 -12.66
C ALA A 1126 -10.79 28.53 -11.48
N GLY A 1127 -10.98 29.84 -11.61
CA GLY A 1127 -10.62 30.80 -10.57
C GLY A 1127 -9.13 31.15 -10.58
N GLU A 1128 -8.59 31.61 -9.46
CA GLU A 1128 -7.14 31.82 -9.35
C GLU A 1128 -6.37 30.49 -9.45
N THR A 1129 -5.43 30.41 -10.40
CA THR A 1129 -4.60 29.23 -10.59
C THR A 1129 -3.18 29.42 -10.04
N GLN A 1130 -2.61 28.33 -9.50
CA GLN A 1130 -1.24 28.34 -9.00
C GLN A 1130 -0.22 28.56 -10.13
N ALA A 1131 -0.50 28.06 -11.33
CA ALA A 1131 0.32 28.32 -12.50
C ALA A 1131 -0.51 28.25 -13.79
N CYS A 1132 -0.18 29.12 -14.74
CA CYS A 1132 -0.77 29.14 -16.07
C CYS A 1132 0.33 29.37 -17.12
N GLY A 1133 0.66 28.36 -17.92
CA GLY A 1133 1.73 28.46 -18.94
C GLY A 1133 1.40 29.45 -20.05
N SER A 1134 0.17 29.42 -20.59
CA SER A 1134 -0.30 30.38 -21.60
C SER A 1134 -0.44 31.79 -21.01
N GLY A 1135 -0.88 31.92 -19.76
CA GLY A 1135 -0.93 33.19 -19.04
C GLY A 1135 0.45 33.83 -18.84
N ALA A 1136 1.46 33.03 -18.47
CA ALA A 1136 2.84 33.49 -18.38
C ALA A 1136 3.41 33.97 -19.72
N CYS A 1137 3.15 33.22 -20.80
CA CYS A 1137 3.54 33.63 -22.15
C CYS A 1137 2.84 34.93 -22.54
N GLY A 1138 1.53 35.02 -22.34
CA GLY A 1138 0.73 36.21 -22.64
C GLY A 1138 1.20 37.45 -21.86
N ALA A 1139 1.53 37.31 -20.58
CA ALA A 1139 2.04 38.40 -19.76
C ALA A 1139 3.39 38.93 -20.25
N VAL A 1140 4.30 38.05 -20.71
CA VAL A 1140 5.59 38.45 -21.27
C VAL A 1140 5.42 39.11 -22.64
N VAL A 1141 4.53 38.58 -23.48
CA VAL A 1141 4.17 39.20 -24.77
C VAL A 1141 3.62 40.61 -24.55
N ALA A 1142 2.64 40.77 -23.66
CA ALA A 1142 2.10 42.08 -23.31
C ALA A 1142 3.18 43.01 -22.74
N ALA A 1143 4.04 42.54 -21.85
CA ALA A 1143 5.12 43.36 -21.29
C ALA A 1143 6.15 43.80 -22.35
N ARG A 1144 6.44 42.94 -23.33
CA ARG A 1144 7.32 43.24 -24.48
C ARG A 1144 6.72 44.30 -25.40
N LEU A 1145 5.41 44.23 -25.69
CA LEU A 1145 4.70 45.23 -26.49
C LEU A 1145 4.76 46.64 -25.87
N HIS A 1146 4.92 46.70 -24.55
CA HIS A 1146 5.05 47.95 -23.79
C HIS A 1146 6.51 48.36 -23.51
N ASP A 1147 7.49 47.68 -24.11
CA ASP A 1147 8.93 47.84 -23.87
C ASP A 1147 9.34 47.71 -22.37
N LYS A 1148 8.52 47.03 -21.56
CA LYS A 1148 8.75 46.87 -20.11
C LYS A 1148 9.80 45.79 -19.79
N VAL A 1149 9.95 44.79 -20.66
CA VAL A 1149 10.84 43.64 -20.46
C VAL A 1149 11.64 43.30 -21.73
N SER A 1150 12.72 42.55 -21.55
CA SER A 1150 13.64 42.08 -22.60
C SER A 1150 13.16 40.77 -23.24
N GLU A 1151 13.91 40.26 -24.23
CA GLU A 1151 13.59 39.01 -24.94
C GLU A 1151 13.39 37.79 -24.03
N ARG A 1152 14.17 37.70 -22.95
CA ARG A 1152 14.16 36.57 -22.01
C ARG A 1152 13.71 37.05 -20.65
N VAL A 1153 12.62 36.48 -20.16
CA VAL A 1153 11.95 36.92 -18.94
C VAL A 1153 11.68 35.75 -18.04
N LYS A 1154 12.06 35.89 -16.77
CA LYS A 1154 11.67 34.98 -15.71
C LYS A 1154 10.32 35.43 -15.13
N VAL A 1155 9.36 34.52 -15.08
CA VAL A 1155 8.01 34.76 -14.58
C VAL A 1155 7.86 34.00 -13.28
N SER A 1156 7.57 34.70 -12.18
CA SER A 1156 7.23 34.06 -10.90
C SER A 1156 5.71 33.99 -10.75
N LEU A 1157 5.19 32.76 -10.69
CA LEU A 1157 3.81 32.43 -10.34
C LEU A 1157 3.75 31.87 -8.91
N PRO A 1158 2.56 31.76 -8.28
CA PRO A 1158 2.41 31.09 -6.99
C PRO A 1158 2.97 29.66 -6.95
N GLY A 1159 2.74 28.88 -8.01
CA GLY A 1159 3.19 27.49 -8.16
C GLY A 1159 4.64 27.32 -8.61
N GLY A 1160 5.37 28.42 -8.87
CA GLY A 1160 6.80 28.41 -9.15
C GLY A 1160 7.21 29.30 -10.33
N LYS A 1161 8.39 29.04 -10.92
CA LYS A 1161 9.03 29.96 -11.87
C LYS A 1161 9.11 29.38 -13.28
N LEU A 1162 8.76 30.20 -14.27
CA LEU A 1162 8.97 29.93 -15.70
C LEU A 1162 10.04 30.85 -16.27
N ARG A 1163 10.71 30.40 -17.33
CA ARG A 1163 11.54 31.22 -18.21
C ARG A 1163 10.85 31.27 -19.56
N ILE A 1164 10.47 32.46 -19.98
CA ILE A 1164 9.82 32.71 -21.26
C ILE A 1164 10.81 33.43 -22.15
N LYS A 1165 10.92 32.99 -23.40
CA LYS A 1165 11.68 33.67 -24.44
C LYS A 1165 10.77 33.93 -25.62
N TRP A 1166 10.75 35.17 -26.08
CA TRP A 1166 10.04 35.55 -27.28
C TRP A 1166 10.88 36.58 -28.03
N PRO A 1167 11.47 36.26 -29.20
CA PRO A 1167 12.46 37.13 -29.87
C PRO A 1167 11.83 38.24 -30.73
N ASP A 1168 10.78 37.96 -31.48
CA ASP A 1168 10.10 38.89 -32.38
C ASP A 1168 8.64 38.47 -32.63
N THR A 1169 7.87 39.31 -33.33
CA THR A 1169 6.42 39.13 -33.54
C THR A 1169 6.05 37.93 -34.41
N ASP A 1170 6.98 37.45 -35.24
CA ASP A 1170 6.73 36.36 -36.19
C ASP A 1170 7.19 35.00 -35.64
N SER A 1171 7.86 35.00 -34.48
CA SER A 1171 8.42 33.81 -33.84
C SER A 1171 7.48 33.24 -32.78
N PRO A 1172 7.46 31.90 -32.61
CA PRO A 1172 6.75 31.27 -31.50
C PRO A 1172 7.40 31.63 -30.16
N VAL A 1173 6.61 31.66 -29.10
CA VAL A 1173 7.11 31.80 -27.74
C VAL A 1173 7.71 30.47 -27.29
N THR A 1174 8.88 30.47 -26.66
CA THR A 1174 9.41 29.29 -25.96
C THR A 1174 9.30 29.46 -24.46
N MET A 1175 8.99 28.35 -23.79
CA MET A 1175 8.80 28.30 -22.35
C MET A 1175 9.63 27.15 -21.78
N SER A 1176 10.40 27.42 -20.73
CA SER A 1176 11.06 26.39 -19.93
C SER A 1176 10.77 26.58 -18.45
N GLY A 1177 10.80 25.48 -17.71
CA GLY A 1177 10.52 25.45 -16.29
C GLY A 1177 10.51 24.02 -15.76
N ASP A 1178 10.47 23.90 -14.45
CA ASP A 1178 10.67 22.62 -13.79
C ASP A 1178 9.48 21.67 -14.02
N ALA A 1179 9.78 20.39 -14.24
CA ALA A 1179 8.83 19.28 -14.25
C ALA A 1179 9.38 18.20 -13.32
N SER A 1180 8.49 17.55 -12.58
CA SER A 1180 8.89 16.63 -11.52
C SER A 1180 8.12 15.32 -11.64
N TYR A 1181 8.85 14.23 -11.41
CA TYR A 1181 8.30 12.89 -11.28
C TYR A 1181 7.91 12.67 -9.82
N VAL A 1182 6.74 12.07 -9.58
CA VAL A 1182 6.25 11.79 -8.22
C VAL A 1182 6.38 10.31 -7.91
N TYR A 1183 5.62 9.45 -8.57
CA TYR A 1183 5.65 8.00 -8.35
C TYR A 1183 5.18 7.20 -9.57
N ARG A 1184 5.51 5.90 -9.62
CA ARG A 1184 4.95 4.92 -10.57
C ARG A 1184 3.79 4.20 -9.90
N GLY A 1185 2.65 4.09 -10.59
CA GLY A 1185 1.50 3.34 -10.09
C GLY A 1185 1.01 2.30 -11.09
N GLU A 1186 0.22 1.35 -10.60
CA GLU A 1186 -0.42 0.30 -11.39
C GLU A 1186 -1.92 0.30 -11.09
N LEU A 1187 -2.76 0.40 -12.12
CA LEU A 1187 -4.22 0.31 -12.01
C LEU A 1187 -4.68 -1.09 -12.43
N GLN A 1188 -5.32 -1.82 -11.52
CA GLN A 1188 -6.08 -3.01 -11.92
C GLN A 1188 -7.38 -2.54 -12.58
N LEU A 1189 -7.51 -2.86 -13.88
CA LEU A 1189 -8.71 -2.60 -14.64
C LEU A 1189 -9.68 -3.76 -14.41
N ASP A 1190 -10.47 -3.69 -13.34
CA ASP A 1190 -11.64 -4.55 -13.19
C ASP A 1190 -12.75 -4.02 -14.13
N GLN A 1191 -13.52 -4.92 -14.74
CA GLN A 1191 -14.51 -4.60 -15.80
C GLN A 1191 -15.60 -3.64 -15.33
#